data_AF-A0AAV1HZT6-F1
#
_entry.id   AF-A0AAV1HZT6-F1
#
_cell.length_a   1.000
_cell.length_b   1.000
_cell.length_c   1.000
_cell.angle_alpha   90.00
_cell.angle_beta   90.00
_cell.angle_gamma   90.00
#
_symmetry.space_group_name_H-M   'P 1'
#
loop_
_entity.id
_entity.type
_entity.pdbx_description
1 polymer ?
#
loop_
_entity_poly.entity_id
_entity_poly.type
_entity_poly.pdbx_seq_one_letter_code
_entity_poly.pdbx_strand_id
1 'polypeptide(L)'
;MSRRSHERSLSYPTEGQGSLESSKSLESQYSLDSQASLRLDSQAAHRSKRGFPRSESYVNLRTGGRPPQDRRSLSPGPLARALSAQHSATTVNYGGIGALPMYKAYSQSVESSLDNSPTKVKELRKDASVQQSLRIRAAKAWLLQRWPLCIAALLLLTLLAAAALQFRSNGTDGAGAPGQQSILASMRGAQSIQHLPRTLRNNMAQLLSGKGLALRGRGEPLGVCIMTADFWGLRSAGGTATAYHLLAQALAATGDMRVTFLAVTRRYQQCQEGVQAQAAAASAIRYKCLAPEHFVPGVVETYPYESLSHASLAWLKSNLALCDVVHVHEWGGVFVDVITASAYRQLKPGLRVVVEAHGGHFWSTQGSVQRPLDVTSLRIDAQERMGLQLADALISPTHYMTAFLRERAWRLPKTSLVIPNVLPPAPTGQPALKGKVEKPVWRLAFFSRLEERKGLKVFVSAVKHLQEAAAGKLDARFEVVFVGADSRVDMLPSSDWLRAKTASWKVPVKILLNVERSEALALLDEEGTLLVMCSLIDNMPYVLAEAAVKGVPLISFDVGGIGEMLEYAEHGDVIVMESTAKALSQKLQEVLDRGKTNTVQLSNHMLEGRDSWLKWHRYYAQTLSPKIEQEDLSLMMRLQRSNQGTVRVVHLTEGQQSVALHDGICGPPGVERSPDWNPALPMLLLPAGYRVKDPNTAPALMSELVLVGKALDHGVGALSFGVELAGGEHSFPTGPTWHLYTGDDSRCMESVPLLLRKSTFCSSFFAHARVFRTYQSWVLIMMLRQAGLRVHTYPEVLFTAANLTAGGGDCNPDKPPLERHISFGSASNILGDPEEVMTNLYLAPFPRPATSLIADYPYEQGHKGWQVGYRADNGSEFRQLVWHPSREPGAKPSDGTWGCPNAAQPYPAMQHSLVHPCTATAQICCGLSRAAFTLRFQSFFAAPKAMLLMAYDMWPICGDGLTLQIQHTKAGSAAPEVLMSRRHPPGSHEKPQRQKVELKMPLHVGDVVDFIVDPHTNMDCDGVYIVDMQFWPDSGDTRTWES
;
A
#
# COMPACT_ATOMS: atom_id res chain seq x y z
N MET A 1 12.04 -56.04 39.76
CA MET A 1 12.58 -56.48 41.06
C MET A 1 13.19 -55.28 41.79
N SER A 2 13.23 -55.33 43.13
CA SER A 2 14.10 -54.60 44.11
C SER A 2 14.64 -53.20 43.79
N ARG A 3 14.40 -52.15 44.61
CA ARG A 3 14.84 -51.90 46.02
C ARG A 3 16.37 -51.67 46.16
N ARG A 4 16.91 -50.81 47.05
CA ARG A 4 16.44 -49.60 47.82
C ARG A 4 17.59 -49.21 48.79
N SER A 5 18.06 -47.95 48.82
CA SER A 5 18.72 -47.23 49.96
C SER A 5 19.34 -45.92 49.41
N HIS A 6 19.35 -44.71 49.99
CA HIS A 6 19.01 -44.08 51.29
C HIS A 6 20.10 -43.94 52.37
N GLU A 7 19.99 -42.79 53.06
CA GLU A 7 20.66 -42.29 54.28
C GLU A 7 22.10 -41.77 54.17
N ARG A 8 22.61 -40.90 55.08
CA ARG A 8 22.11 -39.63 55.69
C ARG A 8 23.05 -39.25 56.84
N SER A 9 23.62 -38.03 56.85
CA SER A 9 24.03 -37.23 58.03
C SER A 9 25.00 -36.10 57.63
N LEU A 10 25.34 -35.13 58.49
CA LEU A 10 24.52 -34.14 59.23
C LEU A 10 25.47 -33.29 60.10
N SER A 11 25.61 -31.99 59.83
CA SER A 11 26.09 -31.01 60.82
C SER A 11 25.90 -29.56 60.36
N TYR A 12 25.44 -28.73 61.30
CA TYR A 12 25.35 -27.25 61.31
C TYR A 12 26.27 -26.75 62.47
N PRO A 13 26.57 -25.45 62.69
CA PRO A 13 25.81 -24.21 62.42
C PRO A 13 26.61 -23.21 61.52
N THR A 14 26.33 -21.91 61.37
CA THR A 14 25.46 -20.97 62.11
C THR A 14 24.83 -19.90 61.18
N GLU A 15 24.18 -18.91 61.79
CA GLU A 15 23.27 -17.93 61.19
C GLU A 15 23.94 -16.66 60.63
N GLY A 16 23.22 -15.96 59.74
CA GLY A 16 23.50 -14.61 59.26
C GLY A 16 22.36 -14.15 58.34
N GLN A 17 21.40 -13.38 58.85
CA GLN A 17 20.08 -13.19 58.21
C GLN A 17 20.09 -12.17 57.06
N GLY A 18 19.31 -12.45 56.01
CA GLY A 18 19.11 -11.59 54.83
C GLY A 18 18.32 -12.28 53.73
N SER A 19 16.99 -12.38 53.90
CA SER A 19 16.05 -13.03 52.97
C SER A 19 16.14 -12.43 51.54
N LEU A 20 16.27 -13.15 50.40
CA LEU A 20 15.58 -14.36 49.91
C LEU A 20 14.04 -14.19 49.83
N GLU A 21 13.33 -14.71 48.82
CA GLU A 21 13.63 -15.88 47.98
C GLU A 21 13.63 -15.63 46.45
N SER A 22 14.37 -16.52 45.76
CA SER A 22 14.29 -16.80 44.32
C SER A 22 12.87 -17.18 43.87
N SER A 23 12.34 -16.78 42.70
CA SER A 23 12.90 -16.89 41.34
C SER A 23 13.10 -18.34 40.84
N LYS A 24 12.01 -19.08 40.58
CA LYS A 24 12.02 -20.30 39.76
C LYS A 24 10.87 -20.36 38.76
N SER A 25 11.24 -20.54 37.49
CA SER A 25 10.50 -21.20 36.41
C SER A 25 8.97 -21.08 36.36
N LEU A 26 8.48 -20.25 35.43
CA LEU A 26 7.19 -20.48 34.75
C LEU A 26 7.40 -20.32 33.24
N GLU A 27 7.34 -21.44 32.52
CA GLU A 27 7.02 -21.44 31.09
C GLU A 27 5.50 -21.38 30.89
N SER A 28 5.06 -21.22 29.64
CA SER A 28 3.66 -21.23 29.19
C SER A 28 2.73 -20.13 29.73
N GLN A 29 2.66 -19.00 29.03
CA GLN A 29 1.46 -18.16 29.00
C GLN A 29 1.29 -17.42 27.65
N TYR A 30 0.85 -18.18 26.64
CA TYR A 30 0.14 -17.64 25.48
C TYR A 30 -1.27 -18.23 25.47
N SER A 31 -2.09 -17.82 26.45
CA SER A 31 -3.55 -18.00 26.42
C SER A 31 -4.20 -16.77 27.00
N LEU A 32 -5.05 -16.10 26.21
CA LEU A 32 -5.93 -15.03 26.66
C LEU A 32 -7.32 -15.63 26.86
N ASP A 33 -7.62 -16.02 28.09
CA ASP A 33 -8.95 -16.44 28.52
C ASP A 33 -9.48 -15.47 29.57
N SER A 34 -10.49 -14.69 29.21
CA SER A 34 -11.22 -13.81 30.11
C SER A 34 -12.68 -14.28 30.24
N GLN A 35 -12.92 -15.29 31.06
CA GLN A 35 -14.27 -15.66 31.49
C GLN A 35 -14.42 -15.56 33.01
N ALA A 36 -14.97 -14.43 33.46
CA ALA A 36 -15.50 -14.27 34.81
C ALA A 36 -17.03 -14.40 34.76
N SER A 37 -17.56 -15.58 35.06
CA SER A 37 -19.00 -15.83 35.18
C SER A 37 -19.33 -16.33 36.58
N LEU A 38 -20.03 -15.51 37.37
CA LEU A 38 -20.60 -15.90 38.67
C LEU A 38 -22.08 -15.55 38.73
N ARG A 39 -22.84 -16.38 39.47
CA ARG A 39 -24.28 -16.28 39.61
C ARG A 39 -24.67 -15.45 40.84
N LEU A 40 -25.97 -15.10 40.89
CA LEU A 40 -26.73 -14.69 42.08
C LEU A 40 -26.35 -15.58 43.29
N ASP A 41 -26.27 -15.06 44.52
CA ASP A 41 -27.49 -14.69 45.26
C ASP A 41 -27.33 -13.69 46.44
N SER A 42 -28.48 -13.35 47.05
CA SER A 42 -28.75 -12.38 48.15
C SER A 42 -27.74 -12.30 49.34
N GLN A 43 -27.57 -11.16 50.03
CA GLN A 43 -28.54 -10.58 51.00
C GLN A 43 -28.29 -9.12 51.47
N ALA A 44 -29.38 -8.49 51.94
CA ALA A 44 -29.52 -7.52 53.06
C ALA A 44 -28.86 -6.12 53.08
N ALA A 45 -29.71 -5.09 52.87
CA ALA A 45 -29.79 -3.81 53.62
C ALA A 45 -28.61 -2.78 53.53
N HIS A 46 -28.76 -1.47 53.80
CA HIS A 46 -29.86 -0.69 54.42
C HIS A 46 -29.76 0.82 54.05
N ARG A 47 -30.91 1.52 53.84
CA ARG A 47 -31.10 3.01 53.90
C ARG A 47 -30.40 3.89 52.81
N SER A 48 -30.91 5.08 52.41
CA SER A 48 -32.24 5.70 52.61
C SER A 48 -32.57 6.87 51.65
N LYS A 49 -33.84 6.93 51.20
CA LYS A 49 -34.76 8.09 51.04
C LYS A 49 -34.29 9.42 50.39
N ARG A 50 -34.97 9.82 49.30
CA ARG A 50 -35.63 11.13 48.94
C ARG A 50 -35.60 11.31 47.41
N GLY A 51 -36.63 11.79 46.69
CA GLY A 51 -38.00 12.15 47.07
C GLY A 51 -38.93 12.36 45.84
N PHE A 52 -40.22 12.05 46.04
CA PHE A 52 -41.41 12.17 45.15
C PHE A 52 -41.83 13.66 44.88
N PRO A 53 -42.92 14.02 44.13
CA PRO A 53 -43.59 13.41 42.92
C PRO A 53 -44.34 14.42 41.96
N ARG A 54 -45.25 13.87 41.11
CA ARG A 54 -46.57 14.39 40.59
C ARG A 54 -46.63 15.24 39.30
N SER A 55 -47.72 15.21 38.50
CA SER A 55 -48.74 14.14 38.23
C SER A 55 -49.72 14.48 37.06
N GLU A 56 -50.47 13.46 36.60
CA GLU A 56 -51.76 13.52 35.86
C GLU A 56 -51.70 14.10 34.41
N SER A 57 -52.56 13.78 33.44
CA SER A 57 -53.89 13.10 33.35
C SER A 57 -54.04 12.39 31.96
N TYR A 58 -55.05 11.60 31.58
CA TYR A 58 -55.98 10.61 32.20
C TYR A 58 -56.88 10.01 31.06
N VAL A 59 -57.76 9.02 31.34
CA VAL A 59 -58.89 8.54 30.46
C VAL A 59 -58.53 7.75 29.17
N ASN A 60 -59.26 6.70 28.73
CA ASN A 60 -59.86 5.53 29.40
C ASN A 60 -60.43 4.51 28.38
N LEU A 61 -60.28 3.19 28.64
CA LEU A 61 -61.22 2.10 28.26
C LEU A 61 -61.42 1.81 26.73
N ARG A 62 -61.96 0.66 26.28
CA ARG A 62 -62.58 -0.51 26.95
C ARG A 62 -62.43 -1.81 26.11
N THR A 63 -62.24 -2.95 26.79
CA THR A 63 -62.69 -4.34 26.47
C THR A 63 -62.74 -4.89 25.02
N GLY A 64 -62.40 -6.14 24.72
CA GLY A 64 -61.97 -7.26 25.58
C GLY A 64 -62.53 -8.62 25.12
N GLY A 65 -61.81 -9.72 25.38
CA GLY A 65 -62.23 -11.10 25.04
C GLY A 65 -61.10 -12.11 25.30
N ARG A 66 -61.43 -13.37 25.63
CA ARG A 66 -60.45 -14.45 25.97
C ARG A 66 -60.67 -15.70 25.09
N PRO A 67 -59.66 -16.60 24.99
CA PRO A 67 -59.64 -17.72 24.03
C PRO A 67 -60.39 -18.96 24.55
N PRO A 68 -60.36 -20.11 23.83
CA PRO A 68 -59.42 -21.15 24.27
C PRO A 68 -58.77 -21.99 23.13
N GLN A 69 -58.17 -23.12 23.54
CA GLN A 69 -57.57 -24.22 22.77
C GLN A 69 -58.68 -25.06 22.04
N ASP A 70 -58.45 -26.19 21.33
CA ASP A 70 -57.27 -27.07 21.18
C ASP A 70 -57.37 -27.97 19.90
N ARG A 71 -56.26 -28.67 19.56
CA ARG A 71 -56.15 -29.98 18.88
C ARG A 71 -56.93 -30.34 17.57
N ARG A 72 -56.13 -30.84 16.60
CA ARG A 72 -56.37 -32.02 15.71
C ARG A 72 -57.46 -31.87 14.60
N SER A 73 -57.41 -32.55 13.45
CA SER A 73 -56.34 -33.30 12.74
C SER A 73 -56.79 -33.73 11.33
N LEU A 74 -55.83 -34.10 10.46
CA LEU A 74 -55.96 -34.89 9.21
C LEU A 74 -56.40 -34.17 7.90
N SER A 75 -55.64 -34.49 6.85
CA SER A 75 -55.71 -34.21 5.40
C SER A 75 -56.67 -35.20 4.66
N PRO A 76 -56.99 -35.11 3.33
CA PRO A 76 -56.24 -34.52 2.21
C PRO A 76 -57.04 -33.74 1.12
N GLY A 77 -56.38 -33.37 -0.01
CA GLY A 77 -56.96 -32.70 -1.21
C GLY A 77 -57.46 -33.67 -2.31
N PRO A 78 -57.37 -33.39 -3.64
CA PRO A 78 -56.62 -32.31 -4.36
C PRO A 78 -57.34 -31.69 -5.63
N LEU A 79 -56.55 -31.08 -6.54
CA LEU A 79 -56.77 -30.83 -8.01
C LEU A 79 -57.52 -29.58 -8.57
N ALA A 80 -56.78 -28.47 -8.64
CA ALA A 80 -56.49 -27.59 -9.82
C ALA A 80 -57.46 -27.35 -11.02
N ARG A 81 -57.64 -26.06 -11.38
CA ARG A 81 -57.64 -25.52 -12.78
C ARG A 81 -57.36 -23.99 -12.80
N ALA A 82 -57.05 -23.42 -13.99
CA ALA A 82 -56.72 -22.00 -14.22
C ALA A 82 -57.98 -21.17 -14.67
N LEU A 83 -58.01 -19.83 -14.81
CA LEU A 83 -57.12 -18.90 -15.56
C LEU A 83 -57.32 -17.39 -15.18
N SER A 84 -56.27 -16.58 -15.43
CA SER A 84 -56.26 -15.13 -15.80
C SER A 84 -56.88 -13.99 -14.92
N ALA A 85 -56.01 -13.00 -14.57
CA ALA A 85 -56.12 -11.55 -14.90
C ALA A 85 -56.03 -10.49 -13.76
N GLN A 86 -55.23 -9.44 -14.04
CA GLN A 86 -55.14 -8.08 -13.43
C GLN A 86 -54.49 -7.88 -12.03
N HIS A 87 -54.19 -6.59 -11.74
CA HIS A 87 -53.23 -6.08 -10.72
C HIS A 87 -53.73 -6.20 -9.26
N SER A 88 -52.89 -6.16 -8.21
CA SER A 88 -51.73 -5.26 -8.02
C SER A 88 -50.71 -5.68 -6.91
N ALA A 89 -49.56 -4.97 -6.93
CA ALA A 89 -48.65 -4.65 -5.81
C ALA A 89 -47.67 -5.69 -5.18
N THR A 90 -46.54 -5.12 -4.71
CA THR A 90 -45.64 -5.54 -3.60
C THR A 90 -44.69 -6.76 -3.71
N THR A 91 -43.42 -6.42 -4.02
CA THR A 91 -42.16 -6.77 -3.30
C THR A 91 -41.56 -8.19 -3.26
N VAL A 92 -40.28 -8.23 -3.71
CA VAL A 92 -39.11 -8.95 -3.16
C VAL A 92 -39.07 -10.49 -3.25
N ASN A 93 -38.18 -11.00 -4.12
CA ASN A 93 -36.96 -11.68 -3.65
C ASN A 93 -35.83 -11.71 -4.69
N TYR A 94 -34.59 -11.97 -4.25
CA TYR A 94 -33.38 -12.01 -5.09
C TYR A 94 -33.04 -13.44 -5.56
N GLY A 95 -32.43 -13.57 -6.76
CA GLY A 95 -31.69 -14.79 -7.11
C GLY A 95 -31.34 -14.96 -8.59
N GLY A 96 -30.04 -15.10 -8.89
CA GLY A 96 -29.57 -16.02 -9.94
C GLY A 96 -28.70 -15.50 -11.09
N ILE A 97 -27.41 -15.88 -11.04
CA ILE A 97 -26.60 -16.41 -12.17
C ILE A 97 -26.17 -15.46 -13.31
N GLY A 98 -24.84 -15.35 -13.49
CA GLY A 98 -24.22 -15.58 -14.80
C GLY A 98 -23.49 -14.40 -15.48
N ALA A 99 -22.15 -14.40 -15.43
CA ALA A 99 -21.31 -13.57 -16.30
C ALA A 99 -19.98 -14.27 -16.64
N LEU A 100 -19.72 -14.45 -17.94
CA LEU A 100 -18.46 -14.82 -18.60
C LEU A 100 -18.57 -14.35 -20.07
N PRO A 101 -17.47 -14.15 -20.82
CA PRO A 101 -17.13 -12.79 -21.23
C PRO A 101 -17.04 -12.58 -22.74
N MET A 102 -16.87 -11.33 -23.19
CA MET A 102 -16.24 -11.06 -24.49
C MET A 102 -15.52 -9.70 -24.59
N TYR A 103 -14.57 -9.64 -25.53
CA TYR A 103 -13.64 -8.53 -25.77
C TYR A 103 -13.95 -7.86 -27.14
N LYS A 104 -13.46 -6.63 -27.35
CA LYS A 104 -13.36 -5.87 -28.62
C LYS A 104 -14.63 -5.23 -29.24
N ALA A 105 -14.93 -4.02 -28.74
CA ALA A 105 -14.73 -2.72 -29.43
C ALA A 105 -15.16 -2.48 -30.90
N TYR A 106 -15.92 -1.37 -31.06
CA TYR A 106 -15.90 -0.38 -32.17
C TYR A 106 -16.12 -0.79 -33.65
N SER A 107 -17.33 -0.51 -34.15
CA SER A 107 -17.55 0.27 -35.39
C SER A 107 -18.94 0.93 -35.38
N GLN A 108 -19.16 1.96 -36.21
CA GLN A 108 -20.38 2.80 -36.16
C GLN A 108 -21.57 2.25 -36.99
N SER A 109 -22.71 2.92 -36.81
CA SER A 109 -24.03 2.74 -37.44
C SER A 109 -24.07 2.87 -38.96
N VAL A 110 -25.05 2.20 -39.59
CA VAL A 110 -26.18 2.85 -40.31
C VAL A 110 -27.34 1.82 -40.45
N GLU A 111 -28.54 2.32 -40.78
CA GLU A 111 -29.84 1.63 -40.73
C GLU A 111 -30.04 0.56 -41.83
N SER A 112 -30.89 -0.45 -41.58
CA SER A 112 -32.24 -0.55 -42.18
C SER A 112 -32.84 -1.96 -42.10
N SER A 113 -33.95 -2.08 -41.37
CA SER A 113 -35.14 -2.93 -41.58
C SER A 113 -35.13 -4.16 -42.53
N LEU A 114 -35.75 -5.24 -42.01
CA LEU A 114 -36.50 -6.34 -42.68
C LEU A 114 -35.86 -7.76 -42.77
N ASP A 115 -36.67 -8.69 -42.24
CA ASP A 115 -36.77 -10.15 -42.38
C ASP A 115 -35.59 -11.11 -42.16
N ASN A 116 -35.90 -12.22 -41.46
CA ASN A 116 -34.96 -13.27 -41.06
C ASN A 116 -35.43 -14.65 -41.52
N SER A 117 -34.64 -15.35 -42.34
CA SER A 117 -34.77 -16.79 -42.56
C SER A 117 -33.41 -17.51 -42.40
N PRO A 118 -33.22 -18.35 -41.35
CA PRO A 118 -31.89 -18.71 -40.87
C PRO A 118 -31.29 -19.99 -41.50
N THR A 119 -31.24 -20.08 -42.83
CA THR A 119 -30.65 -21.26 -43.54
C THR A 119 -29.48 -20.97 -44.49
N LYS A 120 -29.30 -19.76 -45.03
CA LYS A 120 -28.18 -19.44 -45.95
C LYS A 120 -26.89 -18.91 -45.32
N VAL A 121 -26.87 -18.62 -44.01
CA VAL A 121 -25.75 -17.90 -43.35
C VAL A 121 -24.55 -18.80 -43.00
N LYS A 122 -24.70 -20.14 -42.98
CA LYS A 122 -23.63 -21.06 -42.52
C LYS A 122 -22.54 -21.37 -43.54
N GLU A 123 -22.83 -21.32 -44.84
CA GLU A 123 -21.84 -21.68 -45.87
C GLU A 123 -20.93 -20.49 -46.23
N LEU A 124 -21.53 -19.30 -46.49
CA LEU A 124 -20.82 -18.07 -46.84
C LEU A 124 -19.75 -17.61 -45.81
N ARG A 125 -19.83 -18.08 -44.56
CA ARG A 125 -18.81 -17.78 -43.52
C ARG A 125 -17.53 -18.61 -43.61
N LYS A 126 -17.50 -19.75 -44.32
CA LYS A 126 -16.26 -20.54 -44.47
C LYS A 126 -15.28 -19.88 -45.44
N ASP A 127 -15.73 -19.55 -46.65
CA ASP A 127 -14.86 -19.10 -47.74
C ASP A 127 -14.19 -17.75 -47.47
N ALA A 128 -14.89 -16.85 -46.76
CA ALA A 128 -14.37 -15.54 -46.36
C ALA A 128 -13.09 -15.67 -45.51
N SER A 129 -13.05 -16.61 -44.55
CA SER A 129 -11.88 -16.83 -43.69
C SER A 129 -10.66 -17.33 -44.45
N VAL A 130 -10.88 -18.19 -45.47
CA VAL A 130 -9.82 -18.76 -46.29
C VAL A 130 -9.17 -17.66 -47.15
N GLN A 131 -9.97 -16.82 -47.83
CA GLN A 131 -9.44 -15.69 -48.61
C GLN A 131 -8.68 -14.67 -47.75
N GLN A 132 -9.16 -14.38 -46.54
CA GLN A 132 -8.48 -13.44 -45.63
C GLN A 132 -7.11 -13.98 -45.20
N SER A 133 -6.99 -15.29 -44.92
CA SER A 133 -5.72 -15.93 -44.58
C SER A 133 -4.69 -15.86 -45.73
N LEU A 134 -5.13 -16.01 -46.98
CA LEU A 134 -4.29 -15.93 -48.18
C LEU A 134 -3.77 -14.51 -48.41
N ARG A 135 -4.63 -13.48 -48.26
CA ARG A 135 -4.23 -12.07 -48.38
C ARG A 135 -3.17 -11.68 -47.35
N ILE A 136 -3.29 -12.15 -46.10
CA ILE A 136 -2.30 -11.87 -45.04
C ILE A 136 -0.95 -12.56 -45.35
N ARG A 137 -0.94 -13.78 -45.88
CA ARG A 137 0.30 -14.46 -46.31
C ARG A 137 0.98 -13.74 -47.47
N ALA A 138 0.22 -13.29 -48.48
CA ALA A 138 0.75 -12.52 -49.59
C ALA A 138 1.37 -11.18 -49.14
N ALA A 139 0.70 -10.44 -48.24
CA ALA A 139 1.21 -9.18 -47.70
C ALA A 139 2.53 -9.35 -46.92
N LYS A 140 2.64 -10.41 -46.09
CA LYS A 140 3.89 -10.73 -45.38
C LYS A 140 5.04 -11.10 -46.33
N ALA A 141 4.76 -11.87 -47.38
CA ALA A 141 5.78 -12.22 -48.39
C ALA A 141 6.31 -10.98 -49.15
N TRP A 142 5.40 -10.07 -49.54
CA TRP A 142 5.76 -8.83 -50.23
C TRP A 142 6.63 -7.89 -49.37
N LEU A 143 6.29 -7.74 -48.09
CA LEU A 143 7.09 -6.98 -47.12
C LEU A 143 8.49 -7.58 -46.93
N LEU A 144 8.59 -8.90 -46.74
CA LEU A 144 9.88 -9.59 -46.55
C LEU A 144 10.79 -9.48 -47.78
N GLN A 145 10.24 -9.53 -49.00
CA GLN A 145 11.03 -9.38 -50.23
C GLN A 145 11.53 -7.95 -50.47
N ARG A 146 10.84 -6.91 -49.99
CA ARG A 146 11.21 -5.51 -50.24
C ARG A 146 11.96 -4.82 -49.10
N TRP A 147 11.96 -5.40 -47.89
CA TRP A 147 12.71 -4.88 -46.73
C TRP A 147 14.20 -4.56 -47.01
N PRO A 148 14.96 -5.36 -47.79
CA PRO A 148 16.36 -5.03 -48.09
C PRO A 148 16.53 -3.75 -48.93
N LEU A 149 15.60 -3.50 -49.86
CA LEU A 149 15.61 -2.28 -50.69
C LEU A 149 15.25 -1.04 -49.87
N CYS A 150 14.34 -1.18 -48.90
CA CYS A 150 14.02 -0.09 -47.95
C CYS A 150 15.22 0.27 -47.07
N ILE A 151 15.97 -0.73 -46.56
CA ILE A 151 17.23 -0.49 -45.82
C ILE A 151 18.28 0.17 -46.73
N ALA A 152 18.46 -0.32 -47.96
CA ALA A 152 19.42 0.26 -48.90
C ALA A 152 19.11 1.73 -49.22
N ALA A 153 17.83 2.08 -49.40
CA ALA A 153 17.40 3.47 -49.61
C ALA A 153 17.66 4.36 -48.38
N LEU A 154 17.42 3.87 -47.17
CA LEU A 154 17.73 4.57 -45.92
C LEU A 154 19.23 4.78 -45.70
N LEU A 155 20.06 3.79 -46.06
CA LEU A 155 21.52 3.92 -46.04
C LEU A 155 22.01 4.92 -47.10
N LEU A 156 21.43 4.92 -48.30
CA LEU A 156 21.77 5.89 -49.34
C LEU A 156 21.39 7.32 -48.93
N LEU A 157 20.20 7.52 -48.35
CA LEU A 157 19.74 8.82 -47.85
C LEU A 157 20.61 9.34 -46.69
N THR A 158 21.04 8.48 -45.77
CA THR A 158 21.92 8.87 -44.66
C THR A 158 23.35 9.17 -45.11
N LEU A 159 23.87 8.44 -46.11
CA LEU A 159 25.15 8.76 -46.76
C LEU A 159 25.09 10.08 -47.55
N LEU A 160 24.01 10.34 -48.28
CA LEU A 160 23.79 11.63 -48.97
C LEU A 160 23.66 12.80 -47.98
N ALA A 161 22.98 12.60 -46.86
CA ALA A 161 22.91 13.60 -45.79
C ALA A 161 24.28 13.86 -45.14
N ALA A 162 25.10 12.82 -44.92
CA ALA A 162 26.47 12.97 -44.41
C ALA A 162 27.37 13.73 -45.39
N ALA A 163 27.29 13.44 -46.69
CA ALA A 163 28.03 14.16 -47.73
C ALA A 163 27.60 15.65 -47.81
N ALA A 164 26.30 15.93 -47.72
CA ALA A 164 25.77 17.29 -47.69
C ALA A 164 26.19 18.09 -46.43
N LEU A 165 26.44 17.41 -45.30
CA LEU A 165 26.99 18.01 -44.09
C LEU A 165 28.50 18.32 -44.22
N GLN A 166 29.28 17.41 -44.83
CA GLN A 166 30.71 17.65 -45.08
C GLN A 166 30.96 18.79 -46.07
N PHE A 167 30.12 18.95 -47.10
CA PHE A 167 30.23 20.07 -48.05
C PHE A 167 29.92 21.45 -47.45
N ARG A 168 29.46 21.53 -46.20
CA ARG A 168 29.02 22.76 -45.54
C ARG A 168 29.96 23.27 -44.44
N SER A 169 31.13 22.66 -44.26
CA SER A 169 32.09 23.00 -43.19
C SER A 169 33.33 23.81 -43.62
N ASN A 170 33.54 24.04 -44.92
CA ASN A 170 34.61 24.89 -45.44
C ASN A 170 34.03 26.21 -46.00
N GLY A 171 33.95 27.26 -45.19
CA GLY A 171 33.35 28.53 -45.64
C GLY A 171 33.35 29.70 -44.64
N THR A 172 34.50 30.37 -44.52
CA THR A 172 34.70 31.78 -44.10
C THR A 172 34.26 32.29 -42.71
N ASP A 173 35.10 33.14 -42.14
CA ASP A 173 34.94 33.82 -40.85
C ASP A 173 33.96 35.02 -40.87
N GLY A 174 33.46 35.40 -39.69
CA GLY A 174 32.67 36.63 -39.48
C GLY A 174 32.26 36.81 -38.00
N ALA A 175 32.39 38.03 -37.46
CA ALA A 175 32.10 38.33 -36.05
C ALA A 175 30.71 38.96 -35.84
N GLY A 176 30.05 38.76 -34.69
CA GLY A 176 28.72 39.40 -34.50
C GLY A 176 27.86 39.14 -33.25
N ALA A 177 28.39 38.81 -32.07
CA ALA A 177 27.65 38.86 -30.79
C ALA A 177 26.38 37.94 -30.69
N PRO A 178 25.47 38.01 -29.69
CA PRO A 178 25.17 36.80 -28.92
C PRO A 178 23.71 36.31 -28.99
N GLY A 179 23.54 35.02 -29.34
CA GLY A 179 22.26 34.30 -29.21
C GLY A 179 22.42 32.78 -29.38
N GLN A 180 21.54 32.02 -28.71
CA GLN A 180 21.32 30.58 -28.91
C GLN A 180 22.54 29.63 -28.76
N GLN A 181 23.08 29.52 -27.54
CA GLN A 181 23.76 28.29 -27.09
C GLN A 181 23.13 27.75 -25.80
N SER A 182 22.06 26.94 -25.92
CA SER A 182 21.40 26.33 -24.75
C SER A 182 20.79 24.93 -24.97
N ILE A 183 20.94 24.32 -26.15
CA ILE A 183 20.24 23.05 -26.48
C ILE A 183 21.21 21.87 -26.73
N LEU A 184 22.40 22.11 -27.32
CA LEU A 184 23.36 21.04 -27.68
C LEU A 184 24.32 20.60 -26.55
N ALA A 185 24.27 21.23 -25.38
CA ALA A 185 25.06 20.80 -24.21
C ALA A 185 24.52 19.51 -23.54
N SER A 186 23.34 19.04 -23.94
CA SER A 186 22.56 17.99 -23.26
C SER A 186 23.03 16.55 -23.50
N MET A 187 23.81 16.29 -24.56
CA MET A 187 24.11 14.90 -25.01
C MET A 187 25.61 14.53 -25.13
N ARG A 188 26.51 15.33 -24.55
CA ARG A 188 27.90 14.91 -24.25
C ARG A 188 28.20 14.98 -22.75
N GLY A 189 27.22 14.59 -21.94
CA GLY A 189 27.25 14.54 -20.48
C GLY A 189 27.92 13.30 -19.87
N ALA A 190 28.56 12.45 -20.66
CA ALA A 190 29.43 11.36 -20.17
C ALA A 190 30.75 11.92 -19.64
N GLN A 191 30.68 12.74 -18.58
CA GLN A 191 31.86 13.26 -17.90
C GLN A 191 32.67 12.06 -17.37
N SER A 192 33.96 12.03 -17.71
CA SER A 192 34.92 11.20 -16.96
C SER A 192 34.80 11.57 -15.49
N ILE A 193 34.43 10.62 -14.63
CA ILE A 193 34.17 10.89 -13.22
C ILE A 193 35.45 11.46 -12.60
N GLN A 194 35.48 12.78 -12.39
CA GLN A 194 36.47 13.40 -11.53
C GLN A 194 36.17 12.90 -10.12
N HIS A 195 36.88 11.85 -9.71
CA HIS A 195 36.98 11.47 -8.32
C HIS A 195 37.30 12.71 -7.49
N LEU A 196 36.75 12.80 -6.26
CA LEU A 196 37.25 13.76 -5.29
C LEU A 196 38.79 13.72 -5.29
N PRO A 197 39.47 14.88 -5.39
CA PRO A 197 40.92 14.94 -5.22
C PRO A 197 41.31 14.19 -3.95
N ARG A 198 42.41 13.41 -3.98
CA ARG A 198 42.82 12.56 -2.84
C ARG A 198 42.88 13.38 -1.53
N THR A 199 43.37 14.62 -1.62
CA THR A 199 43.34 15.61 -0.54
C THR A 199 41.94 15.84 0.04
N LEU A 200 40.91 16.03 -0.78
CA LEU A 200 39.55 16.26 -0.31
C LEU A 200 38.95 15.03 0.39
N ARG A 201 39.19 13.82 -0.13
CA ARG A 201 38.78 12.57 0.54
C ARG A 201 39.52 12.38 1.88
N ASN A 202 40.81 12.71 1.94
CA ASN A 202 41.59 12.62 3.17
C ASN A 202 41.08 13.61 4.24
N ASN A 203 40.82 14.87 3.85
CA ASN A 203 40.26 15.89 4.74
C ASN A 203 38.87 15.46 5.27
N MET A 204 38.03 14.88 4.41
CA MET A 204 36.74 14.33 4.83
C MET A 204 36.88 13.10 5.73
N ALA A 205 37.87 12.23 5.50
CA ALA A 205 38.15 11.10 6.39
C ALA A 205 38.58 11.56 7.80
N GLN A 206 39.34 12.65 7.91
CA GLN A 206 39.69 13.26 9.19
C GLN A 206 38.45 13.84 9.91
N LEU A 207 37.56 14.53 9.20
CA LEU A 207 36.28 15.02 9.74
C LEU A 207 35.39 13.86 10.22
N LEU A 208 35.28 12.80 9.42
CA LEU A 208 34.49 11.60 9.73
C LEU A 208 35.05 10.86 10.94
N SER A 209 36.37 10.76 11.08
CA SER A 209 37.03 10.20 12.26
C SER A 209 36.66 10.96 13.54
N GLY A 210 36.47 12.29 13.46
CA GLY A 210 35.94 13.10 14.55
C GLY A 210 34.46 12.83 14.91
N LYS A 211 33.69 12.19 14.01
CA LYS A 211 32.35 11.62 14.28
C LYS A 211 32.38 10.11 14.60
N GLY A 212 33.56 9.50 14.76
CA GLY A 212 33.70 8.05 14.93
C GLY A 212 33.43 7.21 13.67
N LEU A 213 33.35 7.85 12.49
CA LEU A 213 33.03 7.22 11.21
C LEU A 213 34.28 7.00 10.35
N ALA A 214 34.32 5.89 9.61
CA ALA A 214 35.37 5.58 8.66
C ALA A 214 34.80 5.30 7.26
N LEU A 215 35.51 5.75 6.22
CA LEU A 215 35.24 5.37 4.84
C LEU A 215 35.87 4.00 4.55
N ARG A 216 35.23 3.18 3.71
CA ARG A 216 35.81 1.91 3.21
C ARG A 216 37.16 2.17 2.52
N GLY A 217 38.15 1.32 2.76
CA GLY A 217 39.44 1.37 2.08
C GLY A 217 39.32 1.03 0.59
N ARG A 218 40.16 1.65 -0.25
CA ARG A 218 40.17 1.34 -1.69
C ARG A 218 40.75 -0.05 -1.90
N GLY A 219 39.93 -0.97 -2.41
CA GLY A 219 40.30 -2.38 -2.63
C GLY A 219 39.96 -3.31 -1.46
N GLU A 220 39.36 -2.81 -0.37
CA GLU A 220 38.88 -3.68 0.70
C GLU A 220 37.63 -4.50 0.27
N PRO A 221 37.54 -5.77 0.70
CA PRO A 221 36.34 -6.59 0.52
C PRO A 221 35.08 -5.91 1.04
N LEU A 222 34.00 -5.99 0.26
CA LEU A 222 32.71 -5.40 0.59
C LEU A 222 32.17 -6.02 1.89
N GLY A 223 31.89 -5.17 2.88
CA GLY A 223 31.13 -5.54 4.07
C GLY A 223 29.66 -5.70 3.71
N VAL A 224 29.16 -6.94 3.69
CA VAL A 224 27.74 -7.21 3.54
C VAL A 224 27.18 -7.55 4.92
N CYS A 225 26.23 -6.75 5.39
CA CYS A 225 25.45 -7.07 6.57
C CYS A 225 24.06 -7.52 6.16
N ILE A 226 23.62 -8.64 6.72
CA ILE A 226 22.28 -9.20 6.57
C ILE A 226 21.65 -9.13 7.95
N MET A 227 20.50 -8.47 8.10
CA MET A 227 19.80 -8.34 9.38
C MET A 227 18.37 -8.87 9.22
N THR A 228 17.97 -9.84 10.03
CA THR A 228 16.63 -10.46 9.91
C THR A 228 16.10 -10.96 11.26
N ALA A 229 14.80 -10.74 11.50
CA ALA A 229 14.06 -11.34 12.61
C ALA A 229 13.51 -12.76 12.34
N ASP A 230 13.70 -13.29 11.12
CA ASP A 230 13.45 -14.69 10.78
C ASP A 230 14.78 -15.37 10.47
N PHE A 231 15.21 -16.35 11.28
CA PHE A 231 16.50 -17.04 11.14
C PHE A 231 16.45 -18.47 11.72
N TRP A 232 17.28 -19.37 11.18
CA TRP A 232 17.36 -20.77 11.63
C TRP A 232 17.87 -20.85 13.09
N GLY A 233 17.11 -21.52 13.96
CA GLY A 233 17.30 -21.47 15.42
C GLY A 233 16.08 -20.91 16.15
N LEU A 234 15.22 -20.14 15.47
CA LEU A 234 13.83 -19.97 15.88
C LEU A 234 13.03 -21.22 15.45
N ARG A 235 12.18 -21.76 16.34
CA ARG A 235 11.27 -22.89 16.02
C ARG A 235 10.26 -22.57 14.89
N SER A 236 10.09 -21.30 14.57
CA SER A 236 9.17 -20.79 13.53
C SER A 236 9.88 -20.38 12.24
N ALA A 237 11.16 -20.75 12.06
CA ALA A 237 12.00 -20.24 10.97
C ALA A 237 11.40 -20.49 9.58
N GLY A 238 11.28 -19.43 8.78
CA GLY A 238 10.48 -19.42 7.56
C GLY A 238 11.26 -19.40 6.24
N GLY A 239 10.56 -18.96 5.20
CA GLY A 239 11.15 -18.72 3.89
C GLY A 239 12.14 -17.55 3.89
N THR A 240 11.90 -16.53 4.71
CA THR A 240 12.78 -15.36 4.86
C THR A 240 14.11 -15.77 5.51
N ALA A 241 14.08 -16.58 6.57
CA ALA A 241 15.28 -17.19 7.16
C ALA A 241 16.09 -17.98 6.12
N THR A 242 15.39 -18.71 5.26
CA THR A 242 16.01 -19.52 4.21
C THR A 242 16.64 -18.67 3.11
N ALA A 243 15.98 -17.59 2.68
CA ALA A 243 16.54 -16.64 1.72
C ALA A 243 17.81 -15.97 2.25
N TYR A 244 17.75 -15.38 3.44
CA TYR A 244 18.90 -14.69 4.02
C TYR A 244 20.07 -15.62 4.33
N HIS A 245 19.83 -16.85 4.77
CA HIS A 245 20.91 -17.79 5.03
C HIS A 245 21.56 -18.29 3.72
N LEU A 246 20.78 -18.61 2.69
CA LEU A 246 21.33 -19.03 1.38
C LEU A 246 22.05 -17.87 0.66
N LEU A 247 21.56 -16.64 0.77
CA LEU A 247 22.24 -15.43 0.29
C LEU A 247 23.56 -15.22 1.04
N ALA A 248 23.57 -15.31 2.36
CA ALA A 248 24.77 -15.20 3.18
C ALA A 248 25.83 -16.25 2.82
N GLN A 249 25.42 -17.52 2.61
CA GLN A 249 26.31 -18.59 2.15
C GLN A 249 26.87 -18.31 0.75
N ALA A 250 26.03 -17.92 -0.21
CA ALA A 250 26.46 -17.64 -1.58
C ALA A 250 27.51 -16.51 -1.64
N LEU A 251 27.31 -15.44 -0.85
CA LEU A 251 28.21 -14.29 -0.77
C LEU A 251 29.50 -14.60 0.01
N ALA A 252 29.44 -15.40 1.07
CA ALA A 252 30.64 -15.77 1.83
C ALA A 252 31.54 -16.75 1.06
N ALA A 253 30.95 -17.64 0.26
CA ALA A 253 31.65 -18.65 -0.52
C ALA A 253 32.55 -18.09 -1.65
N THR A 254 32.47 -16.79 -1.97
CA THR A 254 33.33 -16.17 -3.00
C THR A 254 34.65 -15.63 -2.45
N GLY A 255 34.77 -15.39 -1.14
CA GLY A 255 35.96 -14.80 -0.51
C GLY A 255 36.25 -13.32 -0.83
N ASP A 256 35.57 -12.72 -1.82
CA ASP A 256 35.71 -11.29 -2.19
C ASP A 256 34.82 -10.34 -1.35
N MET A 257 34.08 -10.87 -0.37
CA MET A 257 33.16 -10.14 0.52
C MET A 257 33.27 -10.60 1.98
N ARG A 258 32.96 -9.71 2.93
CA ARG A 258 32.88 -9.99 4.37
C ARG A 258 31.42 -10.02 4.79
N VAL A 259 30.84 -11.22 4.93
CA VAL A 259 29.44 -11.38 5.34
C VAL A 259 29.31 -11.36 6.86
N THR A 260 28.40 -10.52 7.37
CA THR A 260 27.98 -10.48 8.77
C THR A 260 26.47 -10.69 8.82
N PHE A 261 26.00 -11.60 9.67
CA PHE A 261 24.58 -11.96 9.78
C PHE A 261 24.09 -11.66 11.19
N LEU A 262 23.17 -10.70 11.33
CA LEU A 262 22.52 -10.37 12.58
C LEU A 262 21.14 -11.04 12.67
N ALA A 263 21.02 -11.95 13.64
CA ALA A 263 19.76 -12.48 14.08
C ALA A 263 19.09 -11.50 15.06
N VAL A 264 17.93 -10.95 14.66
CA VAL A 264 17.22 -9.87 15.35
C VAL A 264 16.09 -10.45 16.19
N THR A 265 16.32 -10.60 17.50
CA THR A 265 15.30 -11.06 18.44
C THR A 265 15.62 -10.60 19.86
N ARG A 266 14.58 -10.49 20.70
CA ARG A 266 14.73 -10.35 22.16
C ARG A 266 15.20 -11.63 22.85
N ARG A 267 15.10 -12.80 22.18
CA ARG A 267 15.42 -14.13 22.75
C ARG A 267 16.93 -14.41 22.68
N TYR A 268 17.74 -13.59 23.37
CA TYR A 268 19.21 -13.59 23.25
C TYR A 268 19.85 -14.98 23.38
N GLN A 269 19.49 -15.79 24.38
CA GLN A 269 20.04 -17.14 24.54
C GLN A 269 19.76 -18.05 23.32
N GLN A 270 18.51 -18.11 22.86
CA GLN A 270 18.13 -18.92 21.68
C GLN A 270 18.79 -18.41 20.40
N CYS A 271 19.01 -17.08 20.32
CA CYS A 271 19.83 -16.50 19.27
C CYS A 271 21.27 -17.02 19.35
N GLN A 272 21.91 -17.00 20.52
CA GLN A 272 23.28 -17.52 20.69
C GLN A 272 23.38 -19.01 20.33
N GLU A 273 22.44 -19.84 20.79
CA GLU A 273 22.39 -21.28 20.49
C GLU A 273 22.26 -21.53 18.98
N GLY A 274 21.32 -20.86 18.30
CA GLY A 274 21.15 -20.96 16.85
C GLY A 274 22.34 -20.41 16.06
N VAL A 275 22.93 -19.30 16.51
CA VAL A 275 24.13 -18.68 15.92
C VAL A 275 25.35 -19.59 16.05
N GLN A 276 25.54 -20.28 17.19
CA GLN A 276 26.63 -21.23 17.37
C GLN A 276 26.49 -22.43 16.43
N ALA A 277 25.28 -22.98 16.30
CA ALA A 277 25.00 -24.07 15.36
C ALA A 277 25.26 -23.65 13.89
N GLN A 278 24.81 -22.46 13.49
CA GLN A 278 25.07 -21.92 12.14
C GLN A 278 26.57 -21.66 11.91
N ALA A 279 27.29 -21.09 12.88
CA ALA A 279 28.72 -20.78 12.77
C ALA A 279 29.59 -22.05 12.64
N ALA A 280 29.18 -23.16 13.28
CA ALA A 280 29.83 -24.46 13.11
C ALA A 280 29.65 -25.04 11.70
N ALA A 281 28.51 -24.78 11.05
CA ALA A 281 28.23 -25.22 9.68
C ALA A 281 28.83 -24.29 8.60
N ALA A 282 28.96 -22.98 8.87
CA ALA A 282 29.35 -21.97 7.89
C ALA A 282 30.33 -20.93 8.48
N SER A 283 31.54 -21.36 8.80
CA SER A 283 32.59 -20.57 9.48
C SER A 283 33.05 -19.29 8.77
N ALA A 284 32.73 -19.12 7.48
CA ALA A 284 33.02 -17.90 6.71
C ALA A 284 32.08 -16.72 7.03
N ILE A 285 30.95 -16.95 7.71
CA ILE A 285 29.94 -15.93 8.02
C ILE A 285 30.08 -15.46 9.48
N ARG A 286 30.10 -14.14 9.69
CA ARG A 286 30.16 -13.53 11.03
C ARG A 286 28.75 -13.43 11.63
N TYR A 287 28.27 -14.50 12.24
CA TYR A 287 26.98 -14.51 12.93
C TYR A 287 26.99 -13.67 14.23
N LYS A 288 25.88 -12.97 14.50
CA LYS A 288 25.69 -12.01 15.59
C LYS A 288 24.24 -12.02 16.10
N CYS A 289 24.06 -11.53 17.33
CA CYS A 289 22.77 -11.37 18.01
C CYS A 289 22.63 -9.96 18.58
N LEU A 290 21.40 -9.50 18.77
CA LEU A 290 21.11 -8.36 19.65
C LEU A 290 21.28 -8.80 21.11
N ALA A 291 22.22 -8.19 21.82
CA ALA A 291 22.45 -8.38 23.25
C ALA A 291 21.69 -7.31 24.08
N PRO A 292 21.41 -7.52 25.38
CA PRO A 292 20.46 -6.71 26.16
C PRO A 292 20.70 -5.19 26.15
N GLU A 293 21.97 -4.76 26.09
CA GLU A 293 22.38 -3.35 26.05
C GLU A 293 21.86 -2.58 24.83
N HIS A 294 21.47 -3.28 23.76
CA HIS A 294 20.87 -2.67 22.56
C HIS A 294 19.40 -2.26 22.76
N PHE A 295 18.76 -2.74 23.83
CA PHE A 295 17.38 -2.40 24.20
C PHE A 295 17.34 -1.35 25.33
N VAL A 296 18.42 -0.59 25.54
CA VAL A 296 18.54 0.42 26.61
C VAL A 296 18.86 1.80 26.01
N PRO A 297 18.12 2.87 26.36
CA PRO A 297 16.92 2.88 27.20
C PRO A 297 15.75 2.11 26.59
N GLY A 298 14.84 1.63 27.45
CA GLY A 298 13.66 0.87 27.04
C GLY A 298 12.72 1.69 26.15
N VAL A 299 11.95 1.01 25.31
CA VAL A 299 10.98 1.64 24.41
C VAL A 299 9.58 1.14 24.71
N VAL A 300 8.65 2.07 24.91
CA VAL A 300 7.21 1.80 25.03
C VAL A 300 6.69 1.36 23.66
N GLU A 301 6.34 0.09 23.53
CA GLU A 301 5.92 -0.48 22.25
C GLU A 301 4.43 -0.26 21.97
N THR A 302 4.15 0.44 20.87
CA THR A 302 2.81 0.60 20.30
C THR A 302 2.47 -0.53 19.32
N TYR A 303 3.48 -1.29 18.88
CA TYR A 303 3.38 -2.53 18.10
C TYR A 303 4.56 -3.49 18.41
N PRO A 304 4.42 -4.84 18.26
CA PRO A 304 5.36 -5.84 18.80
C PRO A 304 6.80 -5.87 18.26
N TYR A 305 7.17 -4.95 17.38
CA TYR A 305 8.48 -4.91 16.71
C TYR A 305 9.22 -3.57 16.89
N GLU A 306 8.63 -2.62 17.61
CA GLU A 306 9.15 -1.25 17.74
C GLU A 306 10.53 -1.23 18.43
N SER A 307 10.67 -1.93 19.56
CA SER A 307 11.98 -2.01 20.24
C SER A 307 13.04 -2.80 19.44
N LEU A 308 12.62 -3.73 18.58
CA LEU A 308 13.55 -4.47 17.70
C LEU A 308 14.12 -3.58 16.60
N SER A 309 13.35 -2.60 16.13
CA SER A 309 13.83 -1.60 15.16
C SER A 309 14.85 -0.65 15.79
N HIS A 310 14.55 -0.10 16.97
CA HIS A 310 15.49 0.75 17.70
C HIS A 310 16.78 -0.01 18.09
N ALA A 311 16.66 -1.26 18.58
CA ALA A 311 17.82 -2.09 18.91
C ALA A 311 18.65 -2.49 17.68
N SER A 312 18.01 -2.71 16.53
CA SER A 312 18.70 -2.95 15.25
C SER A 312 19.51 -1.72 14.81
N LEU A 313 18.97 -0.51 14.97
CA LEU A 313 19.72 0.73 14.71
C LEU A 313 20.85 0.95 15.73
N ALA A 314 20.63 0.69 17.02
CA ALA A 314 21.66 0.79 18.06
C ALA A 314 22.84 -0.17 17.80
N TRP A 315 22.54 -1.41 17.38
CA TRP A 315 23.55 -2.38 16.96
C TRP A 315 24.31 -1.90 15.72
N LEU A 316 23.60 -1.43 14.68
CA LEU A 316 24.21 -0.97 13.44
C LEU A 316 25.11 0.25 13.65
N LYS A 317 24.66 1.26 14.43
CA LYS A 317 25.47 2.42 14.83
C LYS A 317 26.79 1.98 15.49
N SER A 318 26.73 0.99 16.37
CA SER A 318 27.90 0.41 17.06
C SER A 318 28.80 -0.46 16.16
N ASN A 319 28.33 -0.88 14.98
CA ASN A 319 29.00 -1.84 14.09
C ASN A 319 29.24 -1.32 12.66
N LEU A 320 29.15 0.00 12.41
CA LEU A 320 29.26 0.61 11.07
C LEU A 320 30.52 0.22 10.27
N ALA A 321 31.63 -0.08 10.95
CA ALA A 321 32.86 -0.56 10.31
C ALA A 321 32.68 -1.92 9.59
N LEU A 322 31.71 -2.74 10.01
CA LEU A 322 31.44 -4.05 9.41
C LEU A 322 30.68 -3.94 8.08
N CYS A 323 29.75 -2.98 7.97
CA CYS A 323 28.70 -2.94 6.94
C CYS A 323 28.93 -1.82 5.90
N ASP A 324 28.95 -2.16 4.61
CA ASP A 324 28.98 -1.22 3.46
C ASP A 324 27.69 -1.29 2.62
N VAL A 325 27.02 -2.43 2.67
CA VAL A 325 25.62 -2.62 2.27
C VAL A 325 24.91 -3.40 3.38
N VAL A 326 23.66 -3.05 3.65
CA VAL A 326 22.80 -3.74 4.62
C VAL A 326 21.57 -4.25 3.90
N HIS A 327 21.28 -5.54 3.99
CA HIS A 327 20.02 -6.14 3.53
C HIS A 327 19.10 -6.39 4.72
N VAL A 328 17.85 -5.99 4.57
CA VAL A 328 16.77 -6.12 5.57
C VAL A 328 15.46 -6.49 4.88
N HIS A 329 14.51 -7.11 5.57
CA HIS A 329 13.16 -7.32 5.03
C HIS A 329 12.22 -6.18 5.41
N GLU A 330 11.07 -6.10 4.74
CA GLU A 330 10.01 -5.16 5.10
C GLU A 330 9.25 -5.61 6.35
N TRP A 331 9.08 -6.91 6.52
CA TRP A 331 8.13 -7.53 7.45
C TRP A 331 8.16 -6.96 8.87
N GLY A 332 6.97 -6.60 9.36
CA GLY A 332 6.75 -6.12 10.72
C GLY A 332 7.19 -4.68 10.98
N GLY A 333 7.80 -4.00 9.99
CA GLY A 333 8.46 -2.71 10.20
C GLY A 333 9.77 -2.82 11.01
N VAL A 334 10.30 -4.04 11.20
CA VAL A 334 11.42 -4.39 12.10
C VAL A 334 12.71 -3.59 11.84
N PHE A 335 12.85 -2.97 10.66
CA PHE A 335 14.04 -2.23 10.25
C PHE A 335 13.77 -0.76 9.87
N VAL A 336 12.60 -0.22 10.20
CA VAL A 336 12.21 1.13 9.78
C VAL A 336 13.20 2.21 10.25
N ASP A 337 13.83 2.05 11.41
CA ASP A 337 14.81 3.01 11.94
C ASP A 337 16.17 2.90 11.26
N VAL A 338 16.60 1.68 10.92
CA VAL A 338 17.82 1.42 10.13
C VAL A 338 17.69 2.07 8.75
N ILE A 339 16.54 1.86 8.11
CA ILE A 339 16.21 2.48 6.82
C ILE A 339 16.14 4.00 6.95
N THR A 340 15.45 4.53 7.96
CA THR A 340 15.27 5.97 8.17
C THR A 340 16.60 6.67 8.45
N ALA A 341 17.48 6.10 9.28
CA ALA A 341 18.82 6.63 9.51
C ALA A 341 19.69 6.62 8.24
N SER A 342 19.55 5.60 7.38
CA SER A 342 20.19 5.58 6.05
C SER A 342 19.66 6.69 5.16
N ALA A 343 18.33 6.80 5.03
CA ALA A 343 17.66 7.79 4.19
C ALA A 343 18.07 9.22 4.54
N TYR A 344 18.10 9.58 5.84
CA TYR A 344 18.57 10.90 6.31
C TYR A 344 20.10 11.03 6.42
N ARG A 345 20.86 10.06 5.89
CA ARG A 345 22.33 10.06 5.78
C ARG A 345 23.05 10.25 7.12
N GLN A 346 22.47 9.71 8.20
CA GLN A 346 23.03 9.71 9.55
C GLN A 346 23.80 8.40 9.88
N LEU A 347 24.02 7.56 8.87
CA LEU A 347 24.97 6.44 8.90
C LEU A 347 26.27 6.84 8.16
N LYS A 348 27.27 5.95 8.08
CA LYS A 348 28.54 6.29 7.39
C LYS A 348 28.32 6.59 5.89
N PRO A 349 29.04 7.55 5.29
CA PRO A 349 28.93 7.84 3.85
C PRO A 349 29.23 6.60 3.00
N GLY A 350 28.46 6.42 1.94
CA GLY A 350 28.61 5.29 1.03
C GLY A 350 27.87 4.00 1.45
N LEU A 351 27.32 3.93 2.67
CA LEU A 351 26.45 2.84 3.11
C LEU A 351 25.04 3.00 2.50
N ARG A 352 24.41 1.88 2.13
CA ARG A 352 23.01 1.84 1.67
C ARG A 352 22.25 0.67 2.31
N VAL A 353 20.97 0.89 2.56
CA VAL A 353 20.04 -0.13 3.06
C VAL A 353 19.14 -0.59 1.92
N VAL A 354 19.21 -1.88 1.63
CA VAL A 354 18.39 -2.59 0.63
C VAL A 354 17.28 -3.32 1.37
N VAL A 355 16.04 -3.15 0.92
CA VAL A 355 14.91 -3.93 1.43
C VAL A 355 14.61 -5.08 0.46
N GLU A 356 14.62 -6.31 0.94
CA GLU A 356 14.09 -7.47 0.20
C GLU A 356 12.62 -7.68 0.58
N ALA A 357 11.71 -7.47 -0.39
CA ALA A 357 10.27 -7.64 -0.16
C ALA A 357 9.87 -9.11 -0.37
N HIS A 358 9.74 -9.85 0.74
CA HIS A 358 9.30 -11.25 0.72
C HIS A 358 7.78 -11.40 0.89
N GLY A 359 7.08 -10.39 1.40
CA GLY A 359 5.63 -10.39 1.60
C GLY A 359 5.23 -9.98 3.02
N GLY A 360 5.28 -8.68 3.28
CA GLY A 360 4.89 -8.05 4.55
C GLY A 360 3.45 -8.32 5.03
N HIS A 361 3.14 -7.83 6.22
CA HIS A 361 1.90 -8.07 6.97
C HIS A 361 0.64 -7.87 6.14
N PHE A 362 0.51 -6.72 5.47
CA PHE A 362 -0.67 -6.41 4.65
C PHE A 362 -0.86 -7.39 3.48
N TRP A 363 0.23 -7.85 2.86
CA TRP A 363 0.16 -8.88 1.82
C TRP A 363 -0.27 -10.23 2.41
N SER A 364 0.32 -10.62 3.55
CA SER A 364 0.03 -11.90 4.19
C SER A 364 -1.44 -12.05 4.61
N THR A 365 -2.09 -10.96 5.04
CA THR A 365 -3.49 -11.00 5.51
C THR A 365 -4.51 -11.13 4.37
N GLN A 366 -4.13 -10.97 3.10
CA GLN A 366 -5.07 -11.05 1.97
C GLN A 366 -5.67 -12.44 1.76
N GLY A 367 -4.98 -13.51 2.19
CA GLY A 367 -5.48 -14.89 2.10
C GLY A 367 -6.25 -15.39 3.33
N SER A 368 -6.56 -14.51 4.29
CA SER A 368 -7.31 -14.85 5.51
C SER A 368 -8.78 -14.43 5.37
N VAL A 369 -9.72 -15.28 5.78
CA VAL A 369 -11.18 -15.01 5.67
C VAL A 369 -11.59 -13.81 6.53
N GLN A 370 -10.94 -13.62 7.67
CA GLN A 370 -10.99 -12.39 8.46
C GLN A 370 -9.65 -11.66 8.30
N ARG A 371 -9.68 -10.47 7.70
CA ARG A 371 -8.56 -9.53 7.75
C ARG A 371 -8.46 -8.97 9.18
N PRO A 372 -7.27 -8.89 9.80
CA PRO A 372 -7.07 -8.12 11.02
C PRO A 372 -7.39 -6.64 10.74
N LEU A 373 -8.31 -6.06 11.52
CA LEU A 373 -8.75 -4.65 11.40
C LEU A 373 -8.26 -3.80 12.58
N ASP A 374 -7.37 -4.35 13.40
CA ASP A 374 -6.89 -3.77 14.66
C ASP A 374 -5.81 -2.71 14.41
N VAL A 375 -5.64 -1.78 15.36
CA VAL A 375 -4.68 -0.67 15.23
C VAL A 375 -3.22 -1.14 15.14
N THR A 376 -2.88 -2.30 15.70
CA THR A 376 -1.51 -2.83 15.68
C THR A 376 -1.14 -3.29 14.27
N SER A 377 -2.05 -3.96 13.57
CA SER A 377 -1.91 -4.29 12.15
C SER A 377 -1.74 -3.05 11.27
N LEU A 378 -2.36 -1.91 11.62
CA LEU A 378 -2.17 -0.64 10.93
C LEU A 378 -0.82 0.02 11.23
N ARG A 379 -0.37 -0.03 12.49
CA ARG A 379 0.97 0.45 12.87
C ARG A 379 2.03 -0.32 12.07
N ILE A 380 1.90 -1.65 11.99
CA ILE A 380 2.78 -2.49 11.18
C ILE A 380 2.72 -2.07 9.69
N ASP A 381 1.55 -2.02 9.06
CA ASP A 381 1.39 -1.60 7.65
C ASP A 381 1.99 -0.20 7.38
N ALA A 382 1.80 0.76 8.30
CA ALA A 382 2.36 2.10 8.18
C ALA A 382 3.90 2.09 8.22
N GLN A 383 4.52 1.27 9.08
CA GLN A 383 5.97 1.14 9.18
C GLN A 383 6.57 0.35 8.01
N GLU A 384 5.89 -0.70 7.51
CA GLU A 384 6.27 -1.42 6.28
C GLU A 384 6.28 -0.48 5.07
N ARG A 385 5.24 0.37 4.92
CA ARG A 385 5.17 1.41 3.87
C ARG A 385 6.26 2.45 4.02
N MET A 386 6.54 2.91 5.23
CA MET A 386 7.59 3.90 5.51
C MET A 386 8.98 3.33 5.19
N GLY A 387 9.25 2.08 5.58
CA GLY A 387 10.47 1.36 5.21
C GLY A 387 10.66 1.27 3.71
N LEU A 388 9.65 0.80 2.96
CA LEU A 388 9.76 0.71 1.49
C LEU A 388 9.88 2.09 0.80
N GLN A 389 9.24 3.14 1.31
CA GLN A 389 9.34 4.50 0.74
C GLN A 389 10.73 5.15 0.96
N LEU A 390 11.40 4.81 2.07
CA LEU A 390 12.69 5.40 2.47
C LEU A 390 13.91 4.52 2.13
N ALA A 391 13.70 3.29 1.69
CA ALA A 391 14.76 2.37 1.26
C ALA A 391 15.65 2.98 0.15
N ASP A 392 16.95 2.71 0.21
CA ASP A 392 17.87 3.14 -0.87
C ASP A 392 17.69 2.29 -2.14
N ALA A 393 17.32 1.02 -1.96
CA ALA A 393 16.87 0.12 -3.01
C ALA A 393 15.86 -0.90 -2.48
N LEU A 394 14.99 -1.37 -3.38
CA LEU A 394 14.10 -2.49 -3.19
C LEU A 394 14.53 -3.62 -4.13
N ILE A 395 14.65 -4.83 -3.60
CA ILE A 395 14.80 -6.06 -4.37
C ILE A 395 13.62 -6.97 -4.02
N SER A 396 13.12 -7.71 -5.00
CA SER A 396 12.07 -8.69 -4.80
C SER A 396 12.39 -9.98 -5.54
N PRO A 397 12.04 -11.16 -5.00
CA PRO A 397 12.25 -12.42 -5.72
C PRO A 397 11.37 -12.59 -6.95
N THR A 398 10.31 -11.78 -7.11
CA THR A 398 9.32 -11.92 -8.19
C THR A 398 8.86 -10.56 -8.73
N HIS A 399 8.45 -10.51 -9.99
CA HIS A 399 7.74 -9.38 -10.56
C HIS A 399 6.39 -9.18 -9.87
N TYR A 400 5.66 -10.26 -9.57
CA TYR A 400 4.38 -10.28 -8.88
C TYR A 400 4.37 -9.40 -7.63
N MET A 401 5.32 -9.58 -6.71
CA MET A 401 5.33 -8.79 -5.47
C MET A 401 5.55 -7.30 -5.75
N THR A 402 6.40 -6.96 -6.73
CA THR A 402 6.57 -5.55 -7.15
C THR A 402 5.35 -4.99 -7.90
N ALA A 403 4.50 -5.84 -8.49
CA ALA A 403 3.23 -5.44 -9.11
C ALA A 403 2.15 -5.23 -8.04
N PHE A 404 1.96 -6.20 -7.14
CA PHE A 404 1.03 -6.16 -6.01
C PHE A 404 1.14 -4.87 -5.19
N LEU A 405 2.38 -4.42 -4.92
CA LEU A 405 2.67 -3.18 -4.18
C LEU A 405 2.33 -1.92 -5.02
N ARG A 406 2.67 -1.90 -6.32
CA ARG A 406 2.36 -0.77 -7.23
C ARG A 406 0.85 -0.59 -7.46
N GLU A 407 0.13 -1.69 -7.68
CA GLU A 407 -1.34 -1.73 -7.79
C GLU A 407 -2.02 -1.07 -6.58
N ARG A 408 -1.42 -1.20 -5.40
CA ARG A 408 -1.90 -0.65 -4.12
C ARG A 408 -1.30 0.71 -3.79
N ALA A 409 -0.75 1.40 -4.79
CA ALA A 409 -0.13 2.72 -4.71
C ALA A 409 0.96 2.86 -3.63
N TRP A 410 1.68 1.78 -3.30
CA TRP A 410 2.85 1.86 -2.43
C TRP A 410 3.96 2.65 -3.14
N ARG A 411 4.54 3.64 -2.45
CA ARG A 411 5.71 4.37 -2.96
C ARG A 411 6.94 3.48 -2.82
N LEU A 412 7.36 2.89 -3.94
CA LEU A 412 8.58 2.10 -4.03
C LEU A 412 9.80 3.00 -4.32
N PRO A 413 11.03 2.60 -3.94
CA PRO A 413 12.21 3.43 -4.15
C PRO A 413 12.62 3.42 -5.62
N LYS A 414 13.31 4.50 -6.05
CA LYS A 414 13.73 4.73 -7.45
C LYS A 414 14.54 3.54 -8.01
N THR A 415 15.29 2.86 -7.15
CA THR A 415 15.95 1.57 -7.46
C THR A 415 15.04 0.42 -7.00
N SER A 416 14.18 -0.09 -7.89
CA SER A 416 13.36 -1.28 -7.63
C SER A 416 13.72 -2.39 -8.63
N LEU A 417 14.22 -3.53 -8.14
CA LEU A 417 14.74 -4.64 -8.94
C LEU A 417 13.98 -5.95 -8.65
N VAL A 418 14.03 -6.89 -9.60
CA VAL A 418 13.65 -8.29 -9.39
C VAL A 418 14.90 -9.14 -9.50
N ILE A 419 15.20 -9.90 -8.44
CA ILE A 419 16.28 -10.89 -8.38
C ILE A 419 15.77 -12.07 -7.55
N PRO A 420 15.51 -13.24 -8.14
CA PRO A 420 15.10 -14.44 -7.41
C PRO A 420 16.03 -14.76 -6.23
N ASN A 421 15.46 -15.27 -5.14
CA ASN A 421 16.26 -15.67 -3.99
C ASN A 421 17.27 -16.77 -4.38
N VAL A 422 18.37 -16.90 -3.64
CA VAL A 422 19.31 -18.01 -3.82
C VAL A 422 18.61 -19.34 -3.52
N LEU A 423 18.56 -20.23 -4.51
CA LEU A 423 17.97 -21.56 -4.39
C LEU A 423 18.86 -22.50 -3.53
N PRO A 424 18.28 -23.49 -2.82
CA PRO A 424 19.07 -24.52 -2.16
C PRO A 424 19.85 -25.37 -3.20
N PRO A 425 21.07 -25.82 -2.89
CA PRO A 425 21.84 -26.68 -3.79
C PRO A 425 21.17 -28.05 -3.97
N ALA A 426 21.35 -28.65 -5.14
CA ALA A 426 20.92 -30.02 -5.39
C ALA A 426 21.71 -31.02 -4.51
N PRO A 427 21.09 -32.13 -4.06
CA PRO A 427 21.79 -33.13 -3.25
C PRO A 427 23.03 -33.71 -3.94
N THR A 428 24.17 -33.70 -3.23
CA THR A 428 25.43 -34.22 -3.75
C THR A 428 25.32 -35.70 -4.13
N GLY A 429 25.58 -36.00 -5.41
CA GLY A 429 25.49 -37.35 -5.96
C GLY A 429 24.20 -37.66 -6.73
N GLN A 430 23.16 -36.82 -6.62
CA GLN A 430 21.99 -36.89 -7.50
C GLN A 430 22.22 -36.03 -8.75
N PRO A 431 22.03 -36.55 -9.97
CA PRO A 431 22.05 -35.72 -11.17
C PRO A 431 20.82 -34.82 -11.18
N ALA A 432 21.00 -33.53 -11.50
CA ALA A 432 19.88 -32.62 -11.69
C ALA A 432 18.91 -33.20 -12.74
N LEU A 433 17.64 -33.34 -12.36
CA LEU A 433 16.62 -33.99 -13.18
C LEU A 433 16.35 -33.15 -14.45
N LYS A 434 16.76 -33.69 -15.59
CA LYS A 434 16.56 -33.07 -16.91
C LYS A 434 15.30 -33.63 -17.55
N GLY A 435 14.33 -32.75 -17.77
CA GLY A 435 13.02 -33.09 -18.34
C GLY A 435 12.05 -33.66 -17.31
N LYS A 436 10.78 -33.77 -17.72
CA LYS A 436 9.71 -34.32 -16.89
C LYS A 436 9.91 -35.82 -16.66
N VAL A 437 9.93 -36.22 -15.39
CA VAL A 437 9.82 -37.62 -14.96
C VAL A 437 8.41 -37.87 -14.43
N GLU A 438 7.71 -38.86 -14.97
CA GLU A 438 6.48 -39.37 -14.36
C GLU A 438 6.80 -40.14 -13.07
N LYS A 439 6.10 -39.80 -11.98
CA LYS A 439 6.17 -40.47 -10.68
C LYS A 439 4.79 -41.05 -10.35
N PRO A 440 4.71 -42.25 -9.73
CA PRO A 440 3.43 -42.80 -9.31
C PRO A 440 2.84 -41.98 -8.16
N VAL A 441 1.52 -42.03 -7.99
CA VAL A 441 0.79 -41.29 -6.95
C VAL A 441 -0.23 -42.20 -6.27
N TRP A 442 -0.16 -42.23 -4.93
CA TRP A 442 -1.23 -42.77 -4.07
C TRP A 442 -1.38 -41.98 -2.76
N ARG A 443 -0.38 -41.21 -2.33
CA ARG A 443 -0.41 -40.37 -1.12
C ARG A 443 -0.56 -38.90 -1.49
N LEU A 444 -1.42 -38.17 -0.78
CA LEU A 444 -1.51 -36.70 -0.87
C LEU A 444 -0.83 -36.05 0.33
N ALA A 445 0.14 -35.17 0.11
CA ALA A 445 0.86 -34.44 1.15
C ALA A 445 0.60 -32.93 1.06
N PHE A 446 0.09 -32.35 2.15
CA PHE A 446 0.05 -30.91 2.38
C PHE A 446 1.26 -30.53 3.25
N PHE A 447 2.24 -29.81 2.69
CA PHE A 447 3.42 -29.33 3.42
C PHE A 447 3.49 -27.80 3.42
N SER A 448 3.20 -27.20 4.58
CA SER A 448 3.30 -25.75 4.83
C SER A 448 3.03 -25.45 6.32
N ARG A 449 3.23 -24.21 6.78
CA ARG A 449 2.54 -23.74 8.00
C ARG A 449 1.03 -23.99 7.84
N LEU A 450 0.41 -24.59 8.86
CA LEU A 450 -0.96 -25.13 8.81
C LEU A 450 -2.02 -24.03 9.01
N GLU A 451 -2.04 -23.05 8.09
CA GLU A 451 -2.88 -21.84 8.15
C GLU A 451 -3.85 -21.71 6.97
N GLU A 452 -4.86 -20.85 7.12
CA GLU A 452 -5.91 -20.64 6.11
C GLU A 452 -5.37 -20.09 4.78
N ARG A 453 -4.48 -19.09 4.86
CA ARG A 453 -3.77 -18.47 3.72
C ARG A 453 -3.03 -19.49 2.85
N LYS A 454 -2.52 -20.55 3.47
CA LYS A 454 -1.81 -21.65 2.80
C LYS A 454 -2.74 -22.72 2.25
N GLY A 455 -4.05 -22.50 2.33
CA GLY A 455 -5.07 -23.32 1.69
C GLY A 455 -5.54 -24.51 2.51
N LEU A 456 -5.22 -24.60 3.81
CA LEU A 456 -5.56 -25.80 4.60
C LEU A 456 -7.07 -26.13 4.57
N LYS A 457 -7.92 -25.11 4.65
CA LYS A 457 -9.38 -25.21 4.45
C LYS A 457 -9.75 -25.73 3.06
N VAL A 458 -9.06 -25.25 2.02
CA VAL A 458 -9.30 -25.61 0.62
C VAL A 458 -8.90 -27.06 0.34
N PHE A 459 -7.75 -27.49 0.85
CA PHE A 459 -7.28 -28.88 0.76
C PHE A 459 -8.24 -29.85 1.46
N VAL A 460 -8.65 -29.56 2.69
CA VAL A 460 -9.60 -30.40 3.45
C VAL A 460 -10.94 -30.49 2.73
N SER A 461 -11.45 -29.40 2.15
CA SER A 461 -12.66 -29.44 1.31
C SER A 461 -12.46 -30.23 0.01
N ALA A 462 -11.31 -30.12 -0.66
CA ALA A 462 -11.03 -30.85 -1.90
C ALA A 462 -10.90 -32.36 -1.67
N VAL A 463 -10.21 -32.78 -0.61
CA VAL A 463 -10.08 -34.20 -0.22
C VAL A 463 -11.42 -34.78 0.26
N LYS A 464 -12.32 -33.95 0.82
CA LYS A 464 -13.70 -34.35 1.09
C LYS A 464 -14.47 -34.60 -0.22
N HIS A 465 -14.50 -33.64 -1.15
CA HIS A 465 -15.17 -33.78 -2.44
C HIS A 465 -14.64 -35.00 -3.22
N LEU A 466 -13.33 -35.25 -3.18
CA LEU A 466 -12.67 -36.40 -3.79
C LEU A 466 -13.18 -37.73 -3.20
N GLN A 467 -13.28 -37.86 -1.87
CA GLN A 467 -13.84 -39.06 -1.22
C GLN A 467 -15.32 -39.28 -1.56
N GLU A 468 -16.10 -38.20 -1.70
CA GLU A 468 -17.51 -38.25 -2.08
C GLU A 468 -17.69 -38.66 -3.56
N ALA A 469 -16.86 -38.12 -4.47
CA ALA A 469 -16.91 -38.40 -5.90
C ALA A 469 -16.31 -39.77 -6.29
N ALA A 470 -15.28 -40.24 -5.58
CA ALA A 470 -14.59 -41.50 -5.90
C ALA A 470 -15.42 -42.76 -5.59
N ALA A 471 -16.49 -42.65 -4.79
CA ALA A 471 -17.45 -43.73 -4.51
C ALA A 471 -16.83 -45.09 -4.09
N GLY A 472 -15.65 -45.07 -3.44
CA GLY A 472 -14.91 -46.27 -3.02
C GLY A 472 -13.88 -46.82 -4.02
N LYS A 473 -13.56 -46.09 -5.10
CA LYS A 473 -12.58 -46.48 -6.13
C LYS A 473 -11.14 -46.04 -5.86
N LEU A 474 -10.84 -45.48 -4.69
CA LEU A 474 -9.46 -45.07 -4.34
C LEU A 474 -8.57 -46.31 -4.16
N ASP A 475 -7.27 -46.16 -4.45
CA ASP A 475 -6.26 -47.20 -4.18
C ASP A 475 -6.30 -47.59 -2.68
N ALA A 476 -6.16 -48.88 -2.37
CA ALA A 476 -6.14 -49.37 -0.99
C ALA A 476 -4.97 -48.80 -0.15
N ARG A 477 -3.94 -48.24 -0.82
CA ARG A 477 -2.79 -47.54 -0.23
C ARG A 477 -3.01 -46.03 -0.08
N PHE A 478 -4.18 -45.50 -0.47
CA PHE A 478 -4.44 -44.07 -0.50
C PHE A 478 -4.47 -43.48 0.91
N GLU A 479 -3.55 -42.54 1.20
CA GLU A 479 -3.45 -41.85 2.49
C GLU A 479 -3.20 -40.35 2.33
N VAL A 480 -3.50 -39.58 3.38
CA VAL A 480 -3.36 -38.13 3.40
C VAL A 480 -2.44 -37.71 4.54
N VAL A 481 -1.46 -36.87 4.25
CA VAL A 481 -0.45 -36.40 5.21
C VAL A 481 -0.48 -34.88 5.30
N PHE A 482 -0.61 -34.36 6.52
CA PHE A 482 -0.43 -32.97 6.86
C PHE A 482 0.93 -32.79 7.55
N VAL A 483 1.77 -31.91 7.04
CA VAL A 483 3.13 -31.66 7.54
C VAL A 483 3.36 -30.17 7.74
N GLY A 484 3.85 -29.78 8.90
CA GLY A 484 4.36 -28.42 9.14
C GLY A 484 4.03 -27.85 10.51
N ALA A 485 4.28 -26.55 10.69
CA ALA A 485 4.07 -25.88 11.97
C ALA A 485 2.58 -25.70 12.30
N ASP A 486 2.20 -26.00 13.54
CA ASP A 486 0.84 -25.79 14.04
C ASP A 486 0.54 -24.27 14.10
N SER A 487 -0.66 -23.88 13.70
CA SER A 487 -1.08 -22.48 13.56
C SER A 487 -2.52 -22.30 14.05
N ARG A 488 -3.22 -21.23 13.63
CA ARG A 488 -4.64 -21.02 13.97
C ARG A 488 -5.53 -21.11 12.73
N VAL A 489 -6.66 -21.81 12.87
CA VAL A 489 -7.71 -21.96 11.84
C VAL A 489 -9.06 -21.95 12.55
N ASP A 490 -9.99 -21.10 12.09
CA ASP A 490 -11.25 -20.81 12.83
C ASP A 490 -10.99 -20.49 14.33
N MET A 491 -9.93 -19.71 14.60
CA MET A 491 -9.37 -19.38 15.93
C MET A 491 -8.84 -20.54 16.79
N LEU A 492 -9.07 -21.80 16.43
CA LEU A 492 -8.57 -22.99 17.11
C LEU A 492 -7.12 -23.35 16.68
N PRO A 493 -6.36 -24.13 17.48
CA PRO A 493 -5.15 -24.79 17.00
C PRO A 493 -5.44 -25.62 15.75
N SER A 494 -4.60 -25.48 14.72
CA SER A 494 -4.83 -26.12 13.43
C SER A 494 -4.83 -27.64 13.52
N SER A 495 -4.09 -28.22 14.46
CA SER A 495 -4.05 -29.66 14.68
C SER A 495 -5.34 -30.22 15.30
N ASP A 496 -6.00 -29.48 16.21
CA ASP A 496 -7.33 -29.86 16.74
C ASP A 496 -8.43 -29.66 15.71
N TRP A 497 -8.36 -28.55 14.95
CA TRP A 497 -9.24 -28.30 13.83
C TRP A 497 -9.14 -29.44 12.80
N LEU A 498 -7.93 -29.86 12.42
CA LEU A 498 -7.72 -30.99 11.51
C LEU A 498 -8.30 -32.29 12.08
N ARG A 499 -7.93 -32.66 13.32
CA ARG A 499 -8.48 -33.86 13.99
C ARG A 499 -10.01 -33.89 13.93
N ALA A 500 -10.68 -32.78 14.19
CA ALA A 500 -12.13 -32.67 14.12
C ALA A 500 -12.71 -32.76 12.69
N LYS A 501 -12.05 -32.15 11.68
CA LYS A 501 -12.51 -32.19 10.28
C LYS A 501 -12.26 -33.51 9.56
N THR A 502 -11.22 -34.27 9.96
CA THR A 502 -10.86 -35.55 9.32
C THR A 502 -11.40 -36.78 10.04
N ALA A 503 -12.01 -36.66 11.22
CA ALA A 503 -12.51 -37.78 12.02
C ALA A 503 -13.56 -38.67 11.30
N SER A 504 -14.22 -38.16 10.27
CA SER A 504 -15.22 -38.89 9.45
C SER A 504 -14.68 -39.37 8.09
N TRP A 505 -13.39 -39.19 7.82
CA TRP A 505 -12.77 -39.63 6.56
C TRP A 505 -12.59 -41.15 6.56
N LYS A 506 -12.69 -41.75 5.36
CA LYS A 506 -12.56 -43.21 5.17
C LYS A 506 -11.12 -43.65 4.86
N VAL A 507 -10.19 -42.70 4.84
CA VAL A 507 -8.80 -42.86 4.40
C VAL A 507 -7.85 -42.59 5.58
N PRO A 508 -6.69 -43.25 5.69
CA PRO A 508 -5.70 -42.94 6.71
C PRO A 508 -5.24 -41.48 6.64
N VAL A 509 -5.13 -40.84 7.80
CA VAL A 509 -4.65 -39.46 7.94
C VAL A 509 -3.48 -39.41 8.93
N LYS A 510 -2.37 -38.82 8.49
CA LYS A 510 -1.20 -38.51 9.32
C LYS A 510 -1.11 -37.00 9.52
N ILE A 511 -0.83 -36.56 10.75
CA ILE A 511 -0.64 -35.14 11.09
C ILE A 511 0.72 -35.01 11.81
N LEU A 512 1.68 -34.37 11.18
CA LEU A 512 3.08 -34.27 11.59
C LEU A 512 3.43 -32.81 11.87
N LEU A 513 3.37 -32.45 13.16
CA LEU A 513 3.48 -31.08 13.63
C LEU A 513 4.92 -30.72 13.96
N ASN A 514 5.39 -29.58 13.44
CA ASN A 514 6.69 -28.99 13.76
C ASN A 514 7.90 -29.94 13.53
N VAL A 515 7.78 -30.90 12.60
CA VAL A 515 8.90 -31.77 12.19
C VAL A 515 10.04 -30.97 11.56
N GLU A 516 11.26 -31.48 11.68
CA GLU A 516 12.44 -30.79 11.15
C GLU A 516 12.42 -30.74 9.61
N ARG A 517 13.00 -29.68 9.04
CA ARG A 517 12.93 -29.44 7.58
C ARG A 517 13.51 -30.61 6.77
N SER A 518 14.59 -31.23 7.24
CA SER A 518 15.18 -32.41 6.60
C SER A 518 14.30 -33.66 6.68
N GLU A 519 13.51 -33.81 7.74
CA GLU A 519 12.57 -34.92 7.94
C GLU A 519 11.34 -34.74 7.03
N ALA A 520 10.76 -33.53 7.00
CA ALA A 520 9.67 -33.18 6.09
C ALA A 520 10.06 -33.39 4.62
N LEU A 521 11.27 -32.96 4.23
CA LEU A 521 11.80 -33.16 2.88
C LEU A 521 12.21 -34.61 2.58
N ALA A 522 12.38 -35.48 3.58
CA ALA A 522 12.58 -36.91 3.39
C ALA A 522 11.23 -37.62 3.16
N LEU A 523 10.21 -37.29 3.95
CA LEU A 523 8.85 -37.81 3.77
C LEU A 523 8.26 -37.47 2.39
N LEU A 524 8.50 -36.24 1.90
CA LEU A 524 8.08 -35.84 0.56
C LEU A 524 8.80 -36.58 -0.58
N ASP A 525 9.96 -37.19 -0.30
CA ASP A 525 10.75 -37.99 -1.26
C ASP A 525 10.31 -39.47 -1.31
N GLU A 526 9.44 -39.90 -0.38
CA GLU A 526 8.89 -41.26 -0.38
C GLU A 526 8.04 -41.53 -1.63
N GLU A 527 8.19 -42.73 -2.21
CA GLU A 527 7.46 -43.13 -3.42
C GLU A 527 5.93 -43.04 -3.25
N GLY A 528 5.24 -42.56 -4.28
CA GLY A 528 3.79 -42.38 -4.28
C GLY A 528 3.31 -41.06 -3.69
N THR A 529 4.20 -40.25 -3.12
CA THR A 529 3.87 -38.96 -2.49
C THR A 529 3.67 -37.86 -3.54
N LEU A 530 2.48 -37.26 -3.57
CA LEU A 530 2.15 -36.05 -4.33
C LEU A 530 2.03 -34.85 -3.38
N LEU A 531 2.87 -33.84 -3.57
CA LEU A 531 2.81 -32.59 -2.85
C LEU A 531 1.69 -31.68 -3.42
N VAL A 532 0.84 -31.12 -2.55
CA VAL A 532 -0.30 -30.29 -2.95
C VAL A 532 -0.17 -28.87 -2.38
N MET A 533 0.20 -27.93 -3.25
CA MET A 533 0.48 -26.52 -2.94
C MET A 533 -0.72 -25.61 -3.26
N CYS A 534 -1.82 -25.80 -2.55
CA CYS A 534 -3.06 -25.04 -2.75
C CYS A 534 -3.10 -23.70 -2.01
N SER A 535 -1.98 -22.97 -1.94
CA SER A 535 -1.94 -21.66 -1.25
C SER A 535 -2.83 -20.64 -1.95
N LEU A 536 -3.49 -19.75 -1.20
CA LEU A 536 -4.35 -18.69 -1.74
C LEU A 536 -3.55 -17.46 -2.20
N ILE A 537 -2.35 -17.26 -1.64
CA ILE A 537 -1.42 -16.21 -2.02
C ILE A 537 0.00 -16.65 -1.64
N ASP A 538 0.94 -16.57 -2.59
CA ASP A 538 2.36 -16.86 -2.34
C ASP A 538 3.29 -16.00 -3.21
N ASN A 539 4.54 -15.86 -2.79
CA ASN A 539 5.54 -15.05 -3.47
C ASN A 539 6.51 -15.97 -4.22
N MET A 540 7.63 -16.35 -3.59
CA MET A 540 8.55 -17.37 -4.10
C MET A 540 8.65 -18.51 -3.07
N PRO A 541 7.70 -19.46 -3.03
CA PRO A 541 7.69 -20.52 -2.04
C PRO A 541 8.86 -21.51 -2.22
N TYR A 542 9.76 -21.55 -1.24
CA TYR A 542 10.87 -22.53 -1.22
C TYR A 542 10.42 -23.98 -1.37
N VAL A 543 9.26 -24.34 -0.83
CA VAL A 543 8.68 -25.69 -0.94
C VAL A 543 8.52 -26.14 -2.40
N LEU A 544 8.22 -25.21 -3.34
CA LEU A 544 8.15 -25.50 -4.77
C LEU A 544 9.55 -25.77 -5.33
N ALA A 545 10.52 -24.92 -4.99
CA ALA A 545 11.91 -25.07 -5.43
C ALA A 545 12.58 -26.33 -4.87
N GLU A 546 12.34 -26.68 -3.61
CA GLU A 546 12.82 -27.89 -2.96
C GLU A 546 12.23 -29.15 -3.60
N ALA A 547 10.93 -29.14 -3.90
CA ALA A 547 10.26 -30.22 -4.60
C ALA A 547 10.79 -30.39 -6.04
N ALA A 548 11.00 -29.30 -6.78
CA ALA A 548 11.60 -29.32 -8.11
C ALA A 548 13.04 -29.87 -8.09
N VAL A 549 13.88 -29.40 -7.14
CA VAL A 549 15.28 -29.84 -6.99
C VAL A 549 15.39 -31.32 -6.61
N LYS A 550 14.45 -31.85 -5.81
CA LYS A 550 14.39 -33.28 -5.44
C LYS A 550 13.69 -34.18 -6.48
N GLY A 551 12.84 -33.62 -7.33
CA GLY A 551 11.94 -34.41 -8.18
C GLY A 551 10.76 -35.01 -7.43
N VAL A 552 10.25 -34.30 -6.42
CA VAL A 552 8.95 -34.58 -5.80
C VAL A 552 7.86 -34.11 -6.78
N PRO A 553 6.90 -34.98 -7.17
CA PRO A 553 5.78 -34.55 -8.00
C PRO A 553 4.86 -33.64 -7.20
N LEU A 554 4.39 -32.55 -7.80
CA LEU A 554 3.52 -31.59 -7.14
C LEU A 554 2.33 -31.16 -8.01
N ILE A 555 1.30 -30.61 -7.36
CA ILE A 555 0.23 -29.80 -7.97
C ILE A 555 0.19 -28.48 -7.22
N SER A 556 0.00 -27.36 -7.93
CA SER A 556 -0.11 -26.01 -7.31
C SER A 556 -1.28 -25.22 -7.86
N PHE A 557 -1.82 -24.31 -7.05
CA PHE A 557 -2.64 -23.22 -7.60
C PHE A 557 -1.76 -22.21 -8.34
N ASP A 558 -2.34 -21.56 -9.34
CA ASP A 558 -1.75 -20.41 -10.04
C ASP A 558 -1.99 -19.12 -9.22
N VAL A 559 -1.15 -18.87 -8.22
CA VAL A 559 -1.24 -17.66 -7.38
C VAL A 559 0.09 -16.95 -7.23
N GLY A 560 0.02 -15.62 -7.33
CA GLY A 560 1.15 -14.72 -7.08
C GLY A 560 2.37 -15.04 -7.92
N GLY A 561 3.52 -15.22 -7.29
CA GLY A 561 4.79 -15.44 -7.98
C GLY A 561 5.06 -16.88 -8.42
N ILE A 562 4.15 -17.82 -8.16
CA ILE A 562 4.29 -19.23 -8.56
C ILE A 562 4.41 -19.36 -10.10
N GLY A 563 3.68 -18.53 -10.85
CA GLY A 563 3.76 -18.45 -12.31
C GLY A 563 5.12 -18.01 -12.86
N GLU A 564 5.97 -17.37 -12.05
CA GLU A 564 7.35 -17.03 -12.44
C GLU A 564 8.33 -18.16 -12.13
N MET A 565 7.95 -19.10 -11.24
CA MET A 565 8.78 -20.24 -10.87
C MET A 565 8.71 -21.40 -11.86
N LEU A 566 7.65 -21.49 -12.68
CA LEU A 566 7.37 -22.60 -13.59
C LEU A 566 7.11 -22.10 -15.01
N GLU A 567 7.72 -22.75 -16.01
CA GLU A 567 7.39 -22.48 -17.42
C GLU A 567 6.00 -23.06 -17.75
N TYR A 568 4.93 -22.24 -17.79
CA TYR A 568 3.55 -22.71 -18.03
C TYR A 568 3.39 -23.59 -19.29
N ALA A 569 4.12 -23.28 -20.36
CA ALA A 569 4.08 -24.04 -21.61
C ALA A 569 4.56 -25.49 -21.42
N GLU A 570 5.40 -25.74 -20.41
CA GLU A 570 5.75 -27.08 -19.97
C GLU A 570 4.84 -27.55 -18.84
N HIS A 571 4.70 -26.81 -17.73
CA HIS A 571 4.10 -27.30 -16.48
C HIS A 571 2.60 -27.05 -16.29
N GLY A 572 1.87 -26.59 -17.31
CA GLY A 572 0.42 -26.43 -17.27
C GLY A 572 -0.37 -27.71 -16.94
N ASP A 573 0.23 -28.90 -17.02
CA ASP A 573 -0.42 -30.16 -16.61
C ASP A 573 -0.51 -30.38 -15.09
N VAL A 574 0.26 -29.63 -14.29
CA VAL A 574 0.24 -29.67 -12.81
C VAL A 574 -0.29 -28.39 -12.14
N ILE A 575 -0.61 -27.36 -12.94
CA ILE A 575 -1.14 -26.09 -12.45
C ILE A 575 -2.68 -26.14 -12.42
N VAL A 576 -3.28 -25.60 -11.37
CA VAL A 576 -4.73 -25.46 -11.21
C VAL A 576 -5.08 -23.97 -11.21
N MET A 577 -5.66 -23.51 -12.32
CA MET A 577 -5.93 -22.08 -12.57
C MET A 577 -7.01 -21.49 -11.65
N GLU A 578 -8.00 -22.29 -11.24
CA GLU A 578 -9.07 -21.85 -10.36
C GLU A 578 -8.76 -22.26 -8.91
N SER A 579 -8.49 -21.29 -8.04
CA SER A 579 -8.05 -21.52 -6.65
C SER A 579 -9.18 -21.98 -5.70
N THR A 580 -10.00 -22.96 -6.10
CA THR A 580 -11.11 -23.50 -5.32
C THR A 580 -10.97 -24.98 -4.98
N ALA A 581 -11.66 -25.40 -3.93
CA ALA A 581 -11.71 -26.80 -3.50
C ALA A 581 -12.40 -27.73 -4.51
N LYS A 582 -13.15 -27.18 -5.47
CA LYS A 582 -13.79 -27.96 -6.55
C LYS A 582 -12.77 -28.26 -7.64
N ALA A 583 -12.13 -27.24 -8.20
CA ALA A 583 -11.11 -27.39 -9.23
C ALA A 583 -9.92 -28.23 -8.74
N LEU A 584 -9.49 -28.02 -7.49
CA LEU A 584 -8.46 -28.86 -6.85
C LEU A 584 -8.90 -30.33 -6.74
N SER A 585 -10.15 -30.60 -6.31
CA SER A 585 -10.67 -31.97 -6.24
C SER A 585 -10.71 -32.65 -7.61
N GLN A 586 -11.07 -31.91 -8.67
CA GLN A 586 -11.10 -32.43 -10.04
C GLN A 586 -9.68 -32.77 -10.51
N LYS A 587 -8.69 -31.89 -10.27
CA LYS A 587 -7.29 -32.16 -10.62
C LYS A 587 -6.68 -33.34 -9.85
N LEU A 588 -7.01 -33.46 -8.56
CA LEU A 588 -6.58 -34.61 -7.75
C LEU A 588 -7.20 -35.91 -8.29
N GLN A 589 -8.47 -35.88 -8.71
CA GLN A 589 -9.11 -37.04 -9.32
C GLN A 589 -8.44 -37.43 -10.65
N GLU A 590 -8.16 -36.48 -11.56
CA GLU A 590 -7.43 -36.76 -12.82
C GLU A 590 -6.10 -37.49 -12.60
N VAL A 591 -5.33 -37.07 -11.59
CA VAL A 591 -4.00 -37.62 -11.29
C VAL A 591 -4.07 -38.99 -10.59
N LEU A 592 -5.08 -39.20 -9.73
CA LEU A 592 -5.30 -40.47 -9.06
C LEU A 592 -5.89 -41.53 -10.02
N ASP A 593 -6.83 -41.16 -10.88
CA ASP A 593 -7.39 -42.03 -11.93
C ASP A 593 -6.30 -42.44 -12.95
N ARG A 594 -5.27 -41.59 -13.15
CA ARG A 594 -4.06 -41.90 -13.94
C ARG A 594 -3.01 -42.71 -13.15
N GLY A 595 -3.06 -42.67 -11.81
CA GLY A 595 -2.10 -43.29 -10.89
C GLY A 595 -0.68 -42.69 -10.91
N LYS A 596 -0.45 -41.59 -11.64
CA LYS A 596 0.87 -40.94 -11.82
C LYS A 596 0.74 -39.49 -12.31
N THR A 597 1.76 -38.67 -12.01
CA THR A 597 1.89 -37.30 -12.55
C THR A 597 3.35 -36.94 -12.81
N ASN A 598 3.58 -35.81 -13.47
CA ASN A 598 4.92 -35.30 -13.78
C ASN A 598 5.55 -34.57 -12.59
N THR A 599 6.88 -34.62 -12.55
CA THR A 599 7.73 -33.70 -11.79
C THR A 599 7.81 -32.32 -12.44
N VAL A 600 8.13 -31.30 -11.64
CA VAL A 600 8.34 -29.91 -12.08
C VAL A 600 9.81 -29.57 -12.25
N GLN A 601 10.11 -28.66 -13.17
CA GLN A 601 11.40 -27.96 -13.27
C GLN A 601 11.18 -26.48 -12.99
N LEU A 602 12.19 -25.80 -12.45
CA LEU A 602 12.16 -24.34 -12.26
C LEU A 602 12.48 -23.62 -13.57
N SER A 603 11.87 -22.46 -13.76
CA SER A 603 12.18 -21.54 -14.87
C SER A 603 13.66 -21.13 -14.85
N ASN A 604 14.24 -20.87 -16.03
CA ASN A 604 15.65 -20.49 -16.13
C ASN A 604 15.97 -19.23 -15.29
N HIS A 605 15.01 -18.30 -15.19
CA HIS A 605 15.13 -17.10 -14.37
C HIS A 605 15.39 -17.40 -12.89
N MET A 606 14.68 -18.37 -12.31
CA MET A 606 14.89 -18.77 -10.90
C MET A 606 16.27 -19.39 -10.69
N LEU A 607 16.76 -20.19 -11.65
CA LEU A 607 18.07 -20.82 -11.60
C LEU A 607 19.22 -19.79 -11.63
N GLU A 608 19.03 -18.66 -12.32
CA GLU A 608 19.99 -17.54 -12.38
C GLU A 608 20.06 -16.67 -11.11
N GLY A 609 19.19 -16.89 -10.11
CA GLY A 609 19.09 -16.05 -8.91
C GLY A 609 20.41 -15.86 -8.16
N ARG A 610 21.14 -16.95 -7.91
CA ARG A 610 22.46 -16.93 -7.25
C ARG A 610 23.45 -16.02 -7.96
N ASP A 611 23.64 -16.23 -9.25
CA ASP A 611 24.68 -15.54 -10.01
C ASP A 611 24.29 -14.08 -10.30
N SER A 612 22.98 -13.79 -10.37
CA SER A 612 22.42 -12.44 -10.38
C SER A 612 22.74 -11.68 -9.09
N TRP A 613 22.57 -12.31 -7.92
CA TRP A 613 22.96 -11.73 -6.63
C TRP A 613 24.47 -11.47 -6.53
N LEU A 614 25.33 -12.40 -6.96
CA LEU A 614 26.78 -12.21 -6.98
C LEU A 614 27.20 -11.08 -7.94
N LYS A 615 26.59 -11.01 -9.12
CA LYS A 615 26.80 -9.96 -10.13
C LYS A 615 26.38 -8.59 -9.60
N TRP A 616 25.23 -8.50 -8.94
CA TRP A 616 24.75 -7.26 -8.31
C TRP A 616 25.72 -6.77 -7.23
N HIS A 617 26.18 -7.64 -6.33
CA HIS A 617 27.11 -7.28 -5.26
C HIS A 617 28.47 -6.81 -5.78
N ARG A 618 29.03 -7.48 -6.81
CA ARG A 618 30.29 -7.04 -7.43
C ARG A 618 30.13 -5.70 -8.12
N TYR A 619 29.04 -5.48 -8.85
CA TYR A 619 28.72 -4.17 -9.44
C TYR A 619 28.52 -3.08 -8.38
N TYR A 620 27.89 -3.42 -7.25
CA TYR A 620 27.76 -2.49 -6.12
C TYR A 620 29.12 -2.13 -5.53
N ALA A 621 29.98 -3.12 -5.27
CA ALA A 621 31.31 -2.92 -4.69
C ALA A 621 32.25 -2.09 -5.59
N GLN A 622 32.20 -2.31 -6.91
CA GLN A 622 33.11 -1.72 -7.89
C GLN A 622 32.61 -0.37 -8.44
N THR A 623 31.30 -0.23 -8.69
CA THR A 623 30.74 0.90 -9.43
C THR A 623 29.82 1.78 -8.58
N LEU A 624 28.84 1.19 -7.89
CA LEU A 624 27.84 1.99 -7.16
C LEU A 624 28.41 2.63 -5.90
N SER A 625 28.99 1.84 -4.99
CA SER A 625 29.52 2.30 -3.70
C SER A 625 30.49 3.48 -3.83
N PRO A 626 31.48 3.51 -4.76
CA PRO A 626 32.36 4.67 -4.92
C PRO A 626 31.64 5.95 -5.41
N LYS A 627 30.63 5.81 -6.28
CA LYS A 627 29.80 6.94 -6.75
C LYS A 627 28.92 7.47 -5.62
N ILE A 628 28.32 6.57 -4.86
CA ILE A 628 27.43 6.81 -3.73
C ILE A 628 28.17 7.47 -2.55
N GLU A 629 29.41 7.05 -2.26
CA GLU A 629 30.30 7.72 -1.31
C GLU A 629 30.59 9.17 -1.75
N GLN A 630 30.90 9.38 -3.03
CA GLN A 630 31.14 10.72 -3.60
C GLN A 630 29.89 11.61 -3.58
N GLU A 631 28.70 11.06 -3.83
CA GLU A 631 27.42 11.77 -3.70
C GLU A 631 27.14 12.21 -2.26
N ASP A 632 27.28 11.31 -1.28
CA ASP A 632 27.09 11.61 0.14
C ASP A 632 28.08 12.67 0.65
N LEU A 633 29.38 12.52 0.33
CA LEU A 633 30.39 13.52 0.70
C LEU A 633 30.09 14.89 0.09
N SER A 634 29.58 14.94 -1.16
CA SER A 634 29.14 16.19 -1.79
C SER A 634 27.92 16.83 -1.09
N LEU A 635 27.05 16.02 -0.48
CA LEU A 635 25.90 16.50 0.29
C LEU A 635 26.37 17.05 1.64
N MET A 636 27.21 16.31 2.37
CA MET A 636 27.82 16.77 3.63
C MET A 636 28.55 18.11 3.47
N MET A 637 29.37 18.25 2.42
CA MET A 637 30.07 19.52 2.14
C MET A 637 29.11 20.68 1.83
N ARG A 638 27.95 20.42 1.21
CA ARG A 638 26.92 21.44 0.98
C ARG A 638 26.23 21.82 2.30
N LEU A 639 25.91 20.85 3.15
CA LEU A 639 25.28 21.06 4.46
C LEU A 639 26.18 21.89 5.41
N GLN A 640 27.49 21.61 5.44
CA GLN A 640 28.46 22.43 6.17
C GLN A 640 28.53 23.87 5.63
N ARG A 641 28.50 24.05 4.31
CA ARG A 641 28.58 25.38 3.67
C ARG A 641 27.30 26.20 3.76
N SER A 642 26.13 25.58 3.91
CA SER A 642 24.86 26.31 3.99
C SER A 642 24.70 27.18 5.23
N ASN A 643 25.63 27.06 6.21
CA ASN A 643 25.54 27.58 7.57
C ASN A 643 24.36 26.94 8.31
N GLN A 644 24.60 26.20 9.41
CA GLN A 644 23.57 25.37 10.05
C GLN A 644 22.39 26.25 10.52
N GLY A 645 21.32 26.26 9.74
CA GLY A 645 20.26 27.26 9.86
C GLY A 645 19.51 27.10 11.17
N THR A 646 19.38 28.19 11.93
CA THR A 646 18.65 28.22 13.20
C THR A 646 17.21 27.75 12.98
N VAL A 647 16.86 26.61 13.56
CA VAL A 647 15.48 26.09 13.51
C VAL A 647 14.59 27.02 14.33
N ARG A 648 13.60 27.63 13.68
CA ARG A 648 12.65 28.51 14.38
C ARG A 648 11.68 27.65 15.20
N VAL A 649 11.86 27.59 16.51
CA VAL A 649 10.88 26.99 17.41
C VAL A 649 9.65 27.91 17.48
N VAL A 650 8.46 27.32 17.31
CA VAL A 650 7.16 27.95 17.49
C VAL A 650 6.47 27.20 18.63
N HIS A 651 6.49 27.80 19.82
CA HIS A 651 5.78 27.27 20.97
C HIS A 651 4.27 27.46 20.77
N LEU A 652 3.51 26.38 20.93
CA LEU A 652 2.05 26.40 20.81
C LEU A 652 1.41 26.49 22.19
N THR A 653 0.35 27.28 22.31
CA THR A 653 -0.47 27.30 23.52
C THR A 653 -1.54 26.21 23.46
N GLU A 654 -2.02 25.76 24.62
CA GLU A 654 -3.22 24.94 24.68
C GLU A 654 -4.41 25.68 24.04
N GLY A 655 -5.23 24.98 23.25
CA GLY A 655 -6.37 25.58 22.55
C GLY A 655 -6.04 26.65 21.49
N GLN A 656 -4.78 26.74 21.02
CA GLN A 656 -4.37 27.78 20.06
C GLN A 656 -5.23 27.75 18.78
N GLN A 657 -5.73 28.92 18.37
CA GLN A 657 -6.60 29.04 17.20
C GLN A 657 -5.83 28.82 15.90
N SER A 658 -6.33 27.94 15.01
CA SER A 658 -5.61 27.54 13.78
C SER A 658 -5.33 28.71 12.83
N VAL A 659 -6.29 29.62 12.68
CA VAL A 659 -6.14 30.82 11.83
C VAL A 659 -5.08 31.75 12.40
N ALA A 660 -5.09 32.00 13.72
CA ALA A 660 -4.09 32.87 14.37
C ALA A 660 -2.68 32.26 14.32
N LEU A 661 -2.55 30.93 14.47
CA LEU A 661 -1.30 30.21 14.28
C LEU A 661 -0.80 30.31 12.83
N HIS A 662 -1.69 30.15 11.85
CA HIS A 662 -1.35 30.33 10.45
C HIS A 662 -0.86 31.75 10.18
N ASP A 663 -1.67 32.76 10.48
CA ASP A 663 -1.41 34.15 10.09
C ASP A 663 -0.17 34.71 10.82
N GLY A 664 0.08 34.29 12.08
CA GLY A 664 1.30 34.62 12.83
C GLY A 664 2.59 33.97 12.31
N ILE A 665 2.49 32.91 11.49
CA ILE A 665 3.64 32.28 10.80
C ILE A 665 3.76 32.83 9.38
N CYS A 666 2.68 32.81 8.63
CA CYS A 666 2.62 32.94 7.17
C CYS A 666 2.20 34.34 6.68
N GLY A 667 1.69 35.19 7.57
CA GLY A 667 1.02 36.44 7.21
C GLY A 667 -0.42 36.23 6.72
N PRO A 668 -1.26 37.28 6.74
CA PRO A 668 -2.61 37.23 6.21
C PRO A 668 -2.61 37.07 4.67
N PRO A 669 -3.66 36.48 4.09
CA PRO A 669 -3.79 36.31 2.64
C PRO A 669 -3.83 37.64 1.90
N GLY A 670 -3.17 37.70 0.74
CA GLY A 670 -3.23 38.85 -0.18
C GLY A 670 -2.30 40.03 0.15
N VAL A 671 -1.59 39.99 1.27
CA VAL A 671 -0.55 40.99 1.61
C VAL A 671 0.79 40.58 0.99
N GLU A 672 1.57 41.54 0.50
CA GLU A 672 2.92 41.29 -0.02
C GLU A 672 3.82 40.67 1.07
N ARG A 673 4.63 39.69 0.67
CA ARG A 673 5.51 38.96 1.60
C ARG A 673 6.68 39.87 1.96
N SER A 674 6.89 40.08 3.28
CA SER A 674 8.06 40.80 3.81
C SER A 674 9.37 40.33 3.17
N PRO A 675 10.37 41.22 2.96
CA PRO A 675 11.72 40.84 2.51
C PRO A 675 12.36 39.69 3.31
N ASP A 676 12.01 39.54 4.60
CA ASP A 676 12.48 38.45 5.47
C ASP A 676 11.81 37.09 5.19
N TRP A 677 11.01 36.97 4.13
CA TRP A 677 10.34 35.73 3.74
C TRP A 677 11.33 34.69 3.22
N ASN A 678 11.93 33.94 4.12
CA ASN A 678 12.65 32.71 3.80
C ASN A 678 11.68 31.51 3.74
N PRO A 679 11.28 31.02 2.54
CA PRO A 679 10.38 29.87 2.42
C PRO A 679 11.05 28.55 2.86
N ALA A 680 12.38 28.48 2.81
CA ALA A 680 13.14 27.27 3.13
C ALA A 680 13.46 27.13 4.63
N LEU A 681 13.13 28.12 5.46
CA LEU A 681 13.38 28.12 6.91
C LEU A 681 12.79 26.87 7.58
N PRO A 682 13.62 26.04 8.26
CA PRO A 682 13.15 24.98 9.14
C PRO A 682 12.45 25.57 10.36
N MET A 683 11.28 25.05 10.69
CA MET A 683 10.50 25.44 11.87
C MET A 683 10.10 24.20 12.65
N LEU A 684 10.15 24.28 13.97
CA LEU A 684 9.64 23.27 14.88
C LEU A 684 8.35 23.79 15.52
N LEU A 685 7.21 23.19 15.18
CA LEU A 685 5.98 23.36 15.95
C LEU A 685 6.10 22.52 17.23
N LEU A 686 6.14 23.18 18.38
CA LEU A 686 6.36 22.55 19.69
C LEU A 686 5.11 22.72 20.57
N PRO A 687 4.31 21.67 20.79
CA PRO A 687 3.12 21.75 21.63
C PRO A 687 3.45 22.05 23.10
N ALA A 688 2.44 22.43 23.87
CA ALA A 688 2.54 22.51 25.33
C ALA A 688 2.94 21.17 25.96
N GLY A 689 3.65 21.22 27.10
CA GLY A 689 4.12 20.04 27.84
C GLY A 689 5.49 19.50 27.43
N TYR A 690 5.96 19.79 26.20
CA TYR A 690 7.27 19.35 25.71
C TYR A 690 8.41 20.33 26.03
N ARG A 691 9.62 19.80 26.20
CA ARG A 691 10.89 20.55 26.20
C ARG A 691 11.91 19.85 25.32
N VAL A 692 12.83 20.60 24.70
CA VAL A 692 13.97 20.03 23.96
C VAL A 692 14.97 19.44 24.95
N LYS A 693 15.42 18.19 24.72
CA LYS A 693 16.29 17.45 25.65
C LYS A 693 17.71 18.03 25.73
N ASP A 694 18.33 18.31 24.57
CA ASP A 694 19.57 19.08 24.48
C ASP A 694 19.38 20.27 23.52
N PRO A 695 19.27 21.50 24.04
CA PRO A 695 19.09 22.70 23.21
C PRO A 695 20.35 23.08 22.41
N ASN A 696 21.51 22.50 22.70
CA ASN A 696 22.77 22.82 22.02
C ASN A 696 22.94 22.03 20.72
N THR A 697 22.68 20.71 20.75
CA THR A 697 22.88 19.84 19.57
C THR A 697 21.63 19.60 18.75
N ALA A 698 20.44 19.52 19.37
CA ALA A 698 19.20 19.17 18.66
C ALA A 698 18.85 20.13 17.51
N PRO A 699 19.01 21.48 17.63
CA PRO A 699 18.73 22.38 16.51
C PRO A 699 19.61 22.14 15.28
N ALA A 700 20.88 21.77 15.48
CA ALA A 700 21.81 21.47 14.39
C ALA A 700 21.40 20.20 13.63
N LEU A 701 21.05 19.13 14.36
CA LEU A 701 20.53 17.89 13.78
C LEU A 701 19.20 18.13 13.04
N MET A 702 18.25 18.82 13.67
CA MET A 702 16.95 19.16 13.05
C MET A 702 17.14 19.95 11.74
N SER A 703 18.08 20.90 11.71
CA SER A 703 18.41 21.66 10.50
C SER A 703 19.00 20.76 9.40
N GLU A 704 19.93 19.86 9.76
CA GLU A 704 20.54 18.88 8.83
C GLU A 704 19.46 17.96 8.23
N LEU A 705 18.58 17.38 9.05
CA LEU A 705 17.51 16.47 8.63
C LEU A 705 16.53 17.11 7.63
N VAL A 706 16.13 18.38 7.85
CA VAL A 706 15.23 19.10 6.93
C VAL A 706 15.89 19.42 5.60
N LEU A 707 17.20 19.72 5.61
CA LEU A 707 17.97 19.97 4.39
C LEU A 707 18.21 18.67 3.59
N VAL A 708 18.51 17.55 4.25
CA VAL A 708 18.60 16.22 3.61
C VAL A 708 17.24 15.79 3.05
N GLY A 709 16.16 15.89 3.83
CA GLY A 709 14.81 15.57 3.39
C GLY A 709 14.32 16.43 2.21
N LYS A 710 14.80 17.68 2.08
CA LYS A 710 14.60 18.53 0.90
C LYS A 710 15.42 18.06 -0.31
N ALA A 711 16.65 17.60 -0.10
CA ALA A 711 17.56 17.23 -1.18
C ALA A 711 17.21 15.91 -1.88
N LEU A 712 16.48 15.01 -1.21
CA LEU A 712 16.19 13.66 -1.71
C LEU A 712 14.81 13.51 -2.37
N ASP A 713 13.87 14.39 -2.04
CA ASP A 713 12.51 14.49 -2.61
C ASP A 713 11.70 13.17 -2.60
N HIS A 714 11.55 12.58 -1.40
CA HIS A 714 10.66 11.42 -1.17
C HIS A 714 9.21 11.84 -0.83
N GLY A 715 8.84 13.09 -1.03
CA GLY A 715 7.56 13.66 -0.55
C GLY A 715 7.50 13.86 0.97
N VAL A 716 8.65 14.10 1.62
CA VAL A 716 8.72 14.42 3.06
C VAL A 716 8.14 15.82 3.31
N GLY A 717 7.05 15.89 4.07
CA GLY A 717 6.39 17.10 4.51
C GLY A 717 6.89 17.58 5.87
N ALA A 718 6.95 16.68 6.85
CA ALA A 718 7.43 16.95 8.20
C ALA A 718 8.15 15.75 8.83
N LEU A 719 8.84 16.00 9.93
CA LEU A 719 9.41 14.99 10.83
C LEU A 719 8.80 15.12 12.23
N SER A 720 8.58 13.99 12.90
CA SER A 720 8.39 13.92 14.35
C SER A 720 9.50 13.06 14.97
N PHE A 721 9.56 12.99 16.30
CA PHE A 721 10.70 12.44 17.05
C PHE A 721 10.23 11.72 18.31
N GLY A 722 11.11 10.91 18.89
CA GLY A 722 10.88 10.26 20.18
C GLY A 722 10.96 11.22 21.36
N VAL A 723 10.41 10.76 22.48
CA VAL A 723 10.26 11.51 23.73
C VAL A 723 10.69 10.65 24.91
N GLU A 724 11.51 11.21 25.78
CA GLU A 724 11.86 10.61 27.06
C GLU A 724 10.74 10.88 28.08
N LEU A 725 10.25 9.79 28.66
CA LEU A 725 9.24 9.77 29.71
C LEU A 725 9.90 9.93 31.09
N ALA A 726 9.10 10.29 32.11
CA ALA A 726 9.58 10.45 33.49
C ALA A 726 10.21 9.17 34.11
N GLY A 727 9.97 7.99 33.53
CA GLY A 727 10.59 6.72 33.93
C GLY A 727 11.95 6.43 33.25
N GLY A 728 12.43 7.30 32.35
CA GLY A 728 13.63 7.08 31.54
C GLY A 728 13.42 6.19 30.30
N GLU A 729 12.21 5.65 30.11
CA GLU A 729 11.80 4.98 28.88
C GLU A 729 11.54 5.99 27.76
N HIS A 730 11.68 5.53 26.53
CA HIS A 730 11.42 6.29 25.31
C HIS A 730 10.07 5.90 24.70
N SER A 731 9.34 6.89 24.19
CA SER A 731 8.08 6.71 23.47
C SER A 731 8.17 7.42 22.13
N PHE A 732 7.63 6.81 21.07
CA PHE A 732 7.69 7.33 19.70
C PHE A 732 6.28 7.43 19.09
N PRO A 733 5.97 8.49 18.32
CA PRO A 733 4.66 8.61 17.69
C PRO A 733 4.60 7.75 16.43
N THR A 734 3.67 6.81 16.37
CA THR A 734 3.48 5.92 15.21
C THR A 734 2.20 6.22 14.45
N GLY A 735 2.24 6.21 13.10
CA GLY A 735 1.03 6.19 12.30
C GLY A 735 0.22 4.89 12.49
N PRO A 736 -1.12 4.91 12.35
CA PRO A 736 -1.93 6.05 11.93
C PRO A 736 -2.39 6.98 13.08
N THR A 737 -2.23 6.61 14.36
CA THR A 737 -2.74 7.43 15.48
C THR A 737 -1.89 8.66 15.79
N TRP A 738 -0.57 8.57 15.56
CA TRP A 738 0.44 9.59 15.88
C TRP A 738 0.42 10.04 17.35
N HIS A 739 0.07 9.12 18.24
CA HIS A 739 0.04 9.31 19.68
C HIS A 739 1.35 8.89 20.34
N LEU A 740 1.70 9.55 21.45
CA LEU A 740 2.73 9.10 22.39
C LEU A 740 2.07 8.49 23.62
N TYR A 741 2.53 7.31 24.03
CA TYR A 741 1.98 6.53 25.14
C TYR A 741 3.00 6.35 26.27
N THR A 742 2.51 6.13 27.49
CA THR A 742 3.33 5.88 28.70
C THR A 742 3.47 4.40 29.07
N GLY A 743 2.86 3.50 28.31
CA GLY A 743 2.71 2.08 28.68
C GLY A 743 1.46 1.78 29.52
N ASP A 744 0.70 2.79 29.91
CA ASP A 744 -0.61 2.66 30.54
C ASP A 744 -1.66 3.58 29.90
N ASP A 745 -2.87 3.07 29.68
CA ASP A 745 -3.99 3.77 29.01
C ASP A 745 -4.44 5.07 29.72
N SER A 746 -3.91 5.36 30.91
CA SER A 746 -4.23 6.57 31.67
C SER A 746 -3.63 7.86 31.09
N ARG A 747 -2.57 7.78 30.27
CA ARG A 747 -1.74 8.93 29.89
C ARG A 747 -1.23 8.85 28.45
N CYS A 748 -1.51 9.88 27.66
CA CYS A 748 -0.98 10.03 26.31
C CYS A 748 -0.96 11.50 25.85
N MET A 749 -0.37 11.76 24.69
CA MET A 749 -0.37 13.09 24.07
C MET A 749 -0.88 13.03 22.62
N GLU A 750 -1.98 13.74 22.33
CA GLU A 750 -2.60 13.80 20.99
C GLU A 750 -1.83 14.66 19.97
N SER A 751 -1.08 15.64 20.47
CA SER A 751 -0.28 16.55 19.65
C SER A 751 1.19 16.34 19.93
N VAL A 752 1.98 16.26 18.85
CA VAL A 752 3.39 15.84 18.85
C VAL A 752 4.27 16.93 18.23
N PRO A 753 5.56 17.03 18.57
CA PRO A 753 6.46 17.98 17.94
C PRO A 753 6.58 17.70 16.43
N LEU A 754 6.43 18.73 15.59
CA LEU A 754 6.51 18.61 14.14
C LEU A 754 7.51 19.61 13.56
N LEU A 755 8.55 19.07 12.93
CA LEU A 755 9.62 19.81 12.26
C LEU A 755 9.36 19.84 10.74
N LEU A 756 9.19 21.03 10.18
CA LEU A 756 8.87 21.22 8.75
C LEU A 756 9.37 22.56 8.20
N ARG A 757 9.38 22.68 6.86
CA ARG A 757 9.73 23.95 6.18
C ARG A 757 8.58 24.95 6.27
N LYS A 758 8.89 26.24 6.44
CA LYS A 758 7.89 27.32 6.41
C LYS A 758 6.98 27.25 5.18
N SER A 759 7.55 27.07 3.98
CA SER A 759 6.74 26.97 2.75
C SER A 759 5.73 25.83 2.80
N THR A 760 6.14 24.66 3.31
CA THR A 760 5.31 23.45 3.39
C THR A 760 4.16 23.60 4.39
N PHE A 761 4.40 24.27 5.53
CA PHE A 761 3.32 24.63 6.45
C PHE A 761 2.31 25.58 5.78
N CYS A 762 2.77 26.70 5.22
CA CYS A 762 1.89 27.71 4.63
C CYS A 762 1.12 27.20 3.39
N SER A 763 1.72 26.34 2.57
CA SER A 763 1.04 25.77 1.38
C SER A 763 -0.05 24.76 1.72
N SER A 764 0.17 23.93 2.74
CA SER A 764 -0.70 22.78 3.05
C SER A 764 -1.71 23.06 4.16
N PHE A 765 -1.43 23.99 5.08
CA PHE A 765 -2.31 24.27 6.22
C PHE A 765 -3.35 25.37 5.92
N PHE A 766 -3.01 26.41 5.15
CA PHE A 766 -3.82 27.63 5.09
C PHE A 766 -5.26 27.43 4.63
N ALA A 767 -5.46 26.75 3.49
CA ALA A 767 -6.77 26.63 2.83
C ALA A 767 -7.84 26.02 3.75
N HIS A 768 -7.42 25.23 4.73
CA HIS A 768 -8.29 24.54 5.69
C HIS A 768 -8.14 25.06 7.13
N ALA A 769 -7.16 25.92 7.45
CA ALA A 769 -6.98 26.49 8.79
C ALA A 769 -8.21 27.25 9.30
N ARG A 770 -9.05 27.78 8.39
CA ARG A 770 -10.34 28.44 8.72
C ARG A 770 -11.46 27.48 9.15
N VAL A 771 -11.30 26.18 8.91
CA VAL A 771 -12.26 25.12 9.28
C VAL A 771 -12.07 24.69 10.74
N PHE A 772 -10.82 24.60 11.18
CA PHE A 772 -10.46 24.06 12.48
C PHE A 772 -10.35 25.18 13.52
N ARG A 773 -11.23 25.17 14.54
CA ARG A 773 -11.17 26.15 15.63
C ARG A 773 -9.80 26.13 16.31
N THR A 774 -9.32 24.95 16.69
CA THR A 774 -8.04 24.76 17.39
C THR A 774 -7.05 23.94 16.56
N TYR A 775 -5.76 24.27 16.65
CA TYR A 775 -4.70 23.48 16.03
C TYR A 775 -4.58 22.11 16.72
N GLN A 776 -4.41 21.05 15.93
CA GLN A 776 -3.96 19.75 16.39
C GLN A 776 -2.95 19.15 15.40
N SER A 777 -1.98 18.39 15.91
CA SER A 777 -0.89 17.87 15.08
C SER A 777 -1.36 16.81 14.08
N TRP A 778 -2.30 15.95 14.48
CA TRP A 778 -2.92 14.97 13.58
C TRP A 778 -3.66 15.61 12.39
N VAL A 779 -4.25 16.80 12.59
CA VAL A 779 -4.91 17.57 11.52
C VAL A 779 -3.88 18.03 10.48
N LEU A 780 -2.75 18.58 10.91
CA LEU A 780 -1.66 18.96 9.99
C LEU A 780 -1.07 17.73 9.28
N ILE A 781 -0.93 16.59 9.96
CA ILE A 781 -0.48 15.32 9.35
C ILE A 781 -1.44 14.86 8.24
N MET A 782 -2.77 14.97 8.44
CA MET A 782 -3.77 14.68 7.39
C MET A 782 -3.70 15.67 6.22
N MET A 783 -3.55 16.98 6.48
CA MET A 783 -3.41 17.98 5.41
C MET A 783 -2.13 17.77 4.58
N LEU A 784 -1.01 17.44 5.21
CA LEU A 784 0.21 17.03 4.51
C LEU A 784 -0.03 15.77 3.67
N ARG A 785 -0.78 14.79 4.19
CA ARG A 785 -1.16 13.55 3.47
C ARG A 785 -1.99 13.83 2.22
N GLN A 786 -2.98 14.73 2.28
CA GLN A 786 -3.80 15.14 1.14
C GLN A 786 -3.00 16.01 0.13
N ALA A 787 -2.03 16.81 0.59
CA ALA A 787 -1.06 17.50 -0.27
C ALA A 787 0.04 16.58 -0.89
N GLY A 788 -0.14 15.26 -0.86
CA GLY A 788 0.81 14.28 -1.42
C GLY A 788 2.11 14.09 -0.62
N LEU A 789 2.24 14.77 0.52
CA LEU A 789 3.40 14.71 1.42
C LEU A 789 3.18 13.65 2.52
N ARG A 790 4.22 13.37 3.30
CA ARG A 790 4.15 12.46 4.46
C ARG A 790 4.85 13.05 5.68
N VAL A 791 4.45 12.57 6.85
CA VAL A 791 5.20 12.74 8.09
C VAL A 791 5.88 11.41 8.40
N HIS A 792 7.10 11.49 8.93
CA HIS A 792 7.91 10.34 9.32
C HIS A 792 8.44 10.57 10.73
N THR A 793 8.53 9.51 11.52
CA THR A 793 9.16 9.55 12.84
C THR A 793 10.64 9.27 12.69
N TYR A 794 11.48 10.21 13.12
CA TYR A 794 12.93 10.05 13.08
C TYR A 794 13.40 9.38 14.39
N PRO A 795 14.24 8.34 14.33
CA PRO A 795 14.62 7.52 15.50
C PRO A 795 15.68 8.16 16.40
N GLU A 796 15.37 9.36 16.90
CA GLU A 796 16.12 10.05 17.94
C GLU A 796 15.16 10.66 18.96
N VAL A 797 15.60 10.72 20.21
CA VAL A 797 14.83 11.27 21.33
C VAL A 797 15.31 12.69 21.61
N LEU A 798 14.64 13.66 20.99
CA LEU A 798 15.01 15.08 21.06
C LEU A 798 14.20 15.86 22.10
N PHE A 799 13.25 15.21 22.78
CA PHE A 799 12.30 15.84 23.69
C PHE A 799 12.13 15.10 25.00
N THR A 800 11.70 15.83 26.03
CA THR A 800 11.23 15.31 27.32
C THR A 800 9.79 15.80 27.55
N ALA A 801 8.90 14.96 28.10
CA ALA A 801 7.54 15.36 28.49
C ALA A 801 7.35 15.22 30.01
N ALA A 802 6.96 16.32 30.67
CA ALA A 802 6.92 16.37 32.15
C ALA A 802 5.56 15.95 32.75
N ASN A 803 4.45 16.21 32.06
CA ASN A 803 3.09 15.81 32.45
C ASN A 803 2.36 15.26 31.22
N LEU A 804 2.08 13.95 31.18
CA LEU A 804 1.51 13.26 30.03
C LEU A 804 -0.04 13.22 30.06
N THR A 805 -0.64 14.34 30.47
CA THR A 805 -2.09 14.52 30.65
C THR A 805 -2.58 15.71 29.83
N ALA A 806 -2.52 15.60 28.50
CA ALA A 806 -2.99 16.63 27.57
C ALA A 806 -4.42 16.30 27.08
N GLY A 807 -5.44 16.51 27.93
CA GLY A 807 -6.84 16.35 27.54
C GLY A 807 -7.83 15.93 28.64
N GLY A 808 -7.36 15.33 29.74
CA GLY A 808 -8.20 15.05 30.92
C GLY A 808 -9.23 13.91 30.77
N GLY A 809 -8.99 12.94 29.88
CA GLY A 809 -9.78 11.71 29.76
C GLY A 809 -8.90 10.50 29.41
N ASP A 810 -9.41 9.30 29.67
CA ASP A 810 -8.66 8.04 29.47
C ASP A 810 -8.27 7.85 28.00
N CYS A 811 -7.01 7.49 27.75
CA CYS A 811 -6.46 7.34 26.41
C CYS A 811 -6.54 5.89 25.96
N ASN A 812 -7.61 5.54 25.25
CA ASN A 812 -7.69 4.22 24.63
C ASN A 812 -6.76 4.14 23.40
N PRO A 813 -5.75 3.25 23.38
CA PRO A 813 -4.76 3.17 22.30
C PRO A 813 -5.32 2.62 20.98
N ASP A 814 -6.48 1.98 21.02
CA ASP A 814 -7.11 1.27 19.91
C ASP A 814 -8.30 2.04 19.31
N LYS A 815 -8.79 3.10 19.97
CA LYS A 815 -9.94 3.87 19.48
C LYS A 815 -9.61 4.64 18.21
N PRO A 816 -10.38 4.46 17.12
CA PRO A 816 -10.23 5.28 15.92
C PRO A 816 -10.60 6.74 16.21
N PRO A 817 -10.11 7.71 15.41
CA PRO A 817 -10.39 9.14 15.61
C PRO A 817 -11.86 9.56 15.70
N LEU A 818 -12.82 8.73 15.27
CA LEU A 818 -14.27 9.01 15.31
C LEU A 818 -14.79 9.36 16.72
N GLU A 819 -14.24 8.79 17.79
CA GLU A 819 -14.70 9.05 19.16
C GLU A 819 -14.10 10.34 19.77
N ARG A 820 -13.29 11.09 19.03
CA ARG A 820 -12.70 12.36 19.50
C ARG A 820 -13.74 13.49 19.45
N HIS A 821 -14.38 13.74 20.59
CA HIS A 821 -15.53 14.63 20.76
C HIS A 821 -15.48 15.92 19.93
N ILE A 822 -16.58 16.16 19.19
CA ILE A 822 -17.04 17.42 18.57
C ILE A 822 -16.13 18.00 17.46
N SER A 823 -14.81 17.97 17.59
CA SER A 823 -13.89 18.38 16.51
C SER A 823 -13.89 17.40 15.34
N PHE A 824 -14.03 16.09 15.60
CA PHE A 824 -14.00 15.09 14.54
C PHE A 824 -15.16 15.24 13.56
N GLY A 825 -16.39 15.55 14.01
CA GLY A 825 -17.54 15.73 13.10
C GLY A 825 -17.36 16.87 12.08
N SER A 826 -16.75 18.00 12.48
CA SER A 826 -16.40 19.04 11.51
C SER A 826 -15.23 18.66 10.60
N ALA A 827 -14.30 17.85 11.12
CA ALA A 827 -13.14 17.36 10.37
C ALA A 827 -13.52 16.29 9.33
N SER A 828 -14.30 15.28 9.71
CA SER A 828 -14.77 14.19 8.85
C SER A 828 -15.59 14.73 7.68
N ASN A 829 -16.38 15.76 7.93
CA ASN A 829 -17.23 16.32 6.88
C ASN A 829 -16.38 17.16 5.91
N ILE A 830 -15.49 18.03 6.40
CA ILE A 830 -14.82 19.03 5.53
C ILE A 830 -13.43 18.61 5.02
N LEU A 831 -12.67 17.78 5.75
CA LEU A 831 -11.58 17.00 5.13
C LEU A 831 -12.15 15.89 4.24
N GLY A 832 -13.37 15.48 4.54
CA GLY A 832 -14.16 14.64 3.67
C GLY A 832 -13.90 13.15 3.85
N ASP A 833 -13.79 12.65 5.09
CA ASP A 833 -14.27 11.29 5.38
C ASP A 833 -14.24 10.77 6.84
N PRO A 834 -15.19 9.88 7.19
CA PRO A 834 -14.98 8.71 8.05
C PRO A 834 -14.36 7.50 7.30
N GLU A 835 -14.63 7.31 6.00
CA GLU A 835 -14.14 6.18 5.20
C GLU A 835 -12.69 6.33 4.66
N GLU A 836 -12.12 7.54 4.59
CA GLU A 836 -10.68 7.83 4.43
C GLU A 836 -9.94 7.47 5.72
N VAL A 837 -10.57 7.53 6.91
CA VAL A 837 -10.03 6.83 8.08
C VAL A 837 -10.05 5.32 7.83
N MET A 838 -11.13 4.74 7.29
CA MET A 838 -11.18 3.32 6.85
C MET A 838 -10.24 2.99 5.66
N THR A 839 -9.79 3.99 4.89
CA THR A 839 -8.81 3.87 3.80
C THR A 839 -7.39 4.08 4.32
N ASN A 840 -7.22 4.82 5.43
CA ASN A 840 -6.06 4.78 6.30
C ASN A 840 -5.98 3.44 7.08
N LEU A 841 -7.09 2.69 7.20
CA LEU A 841 -7.11 1.26 7.55
C LEU A 841 -6.87 0.31 6.34
N TYR A 842 -6.82 0.82 5.10
CA TYR A 842 -6.64 0.04 3.85
C TYR A 842 -7.62 -1.13 3.63
N LEU A 843 -8.87 -1.01 4.09
CA LEU A 843 -9.85 -2.11 4.03
C LEU A 843 -10.65 -2.17 2.73
N ALA A 844 -10.86 -1.02 2.08
CA ALA A 844 -11.50 -0.92 0.77
C ALA A 844 -10.63 -1.58 -0.32
N PRO A 845 -11.13 -2.56 -1.09
CA PRO A 845 -10.33 -3.25 -2.12
C PRO A 845 -10.04 -2.42 -3.38
N PHE A 846 -10.61 -1.21 -3.50
CA PHE A 846 -10.67 -0.43 -4.73
C PHE A 846 -10.17 1.00 -4.50
N PRO A 847 -9.46 1.61 -5.48
CA PRO A 847 -9.23 3.04 -5.45
C PRO A 847 -10.57 3.79 -5.53
N ARG A 848 -10.64 4.96 -4.89
CA ARG A 848 -11.72 5.96 -5.07
C ARG A 848 -11.13 7.25 -5.65
N PRO A 849 -11.91 8.08 -6.36
CA PRO A 849 -11.46 9.41 -6.76
C PRO A 849 -11.23 10.28 -5.52
N ALA A 850 -10.35 11.28 -5.63
CA ALA A 850 -10.17 12.29 -4.58
C ALA A 850 -11.40 13.21 -4.46
N THR A 851 -12.17 13.39 -5.53
CA THR A 851 -13.52 13.98 -5.49
C THR A 851 -14.37 13.50 -6.67
N SER A 852 -15.69 13.55 -6.51
CA SER A 852 -16.71 13.15 -7.47
C SER A 852 -17.90 14.07 -7.27
N LEU A 853 -18.43 14.66 -8.35
CA LEU A 853 -19.47 15.67 -8.26
C LEU A 853 -20.86 15.12 -7.85
N ILE A 854 -21.22 13.90 -8.31
CA ILE A 854 -22.62 13.41 -8.31
C ILE A 854 -22.86 12.10 -7.53
N ALA A 855 -21.88 11.23 -7.37
CA ALA A 855 -22.07 9.93 -6.69
C ALA A 855 -22.41 10.07 -5.18
N ASP A 856 -22.91 8.97 -4.57
CA ASP A 856 -23.40 8.85 -3.18
C ASP A 856 -22.31 9.00 -2.08
N TYR A 857 -21.50 10.05 -2.18
CA TYR A 857 -20.63 10.52 -1.12
C TYR A 857 -21.44 11.33 -0.09
N PRO A 858 -21.00 11.40 1.18
CA PRO A 858 -21.47 12.43 2.11
C PRO A 858 -21.41 13.82 1.46
N TYR A 859 -22.41 14.66 1.72
CA TYR A 859 -22.65 15.92 1.00
C TYR A 859 -21.41 16.85 0.96
N GLU A 860 -20.63 16.87 2.04
CA GLU A 860 -19.44 17.69 2.18
C GLU A 860 -18.21 17.13 1.43
N GLN A 861 -18.24 15.86 1.01
CA GLN A 861 -17.23 15.23 0.15
C GLN A 861 -17.49 15.47 -1.34
N GLY A 862 -18.73 15.22 -1.79
CA GLY A 862 -19.11 15.32 -3.20
C GLY A 862 -18.96 16.74 -3.78
N HIS A 863 -18.88 17.75 -2.90
CA HIS A 863 -18.71 19.15 -3.29
C HIS A 863 -17.36 19.75 -2.84
N LYS A 864 -16.43 18.95 -2.28
CA LYS A 864 -15.12 19.43 -1.82
C LYS A 864 -14.27 19.92 -3.00
N GLY A 865 -13.95 21.22 -2.99
CA GLY A 865 -13.22 21.90 -4.07
C GLY A 865 -14.10 22.33 -5.25
N TRP A 866 -15.37 21.93 -5.31
CA TRP A 866 -16.29 22.33 -6.36
C TRP A 866 -16.93 23.70 -6.08
N GLN A 867 -17.04 24.54 -7.11
CA GLN A 867 -17.67 25.86 -7.07
C GLN A 867 -18.55 26.02 -8.31
N VAL A 868 -19.84 26.33 -8.12
CA VAL A 868 -20.80 26.54 -9.21
C VAL A 868 -20.90 28.03 -9.52
N GLY A 869 -20.83 28.42 -10.79
CA GLY A 869 -20.77 29.84 -11.18
C GLY A 869 -21.00 30.11 -12.66
N TYR A 870 -20.71 31.34 -13.07
CA TYR A 870 -20.83 31.83 -14.45
C TYR A 870 -19.70 32.82 -14.80
N ARG A 871 -19.58 33.11 -16.10
CA ARG A 871 -18.61 34.03 -16.71
C ARG A 871 -19.31 34.96 -17.70
N ALA A 872 -18.83 36.19 -17.85
CA ALA A 872 -19.35 37.17 -18.80
C ALA A 872 -18.58 37.15 -20.14
N ASP A 873 -19.27 37.49 -21.23
CA ASP A 873 -18.77 37.53 -22.63
C ASP A 873 -17.44 38.27 -22.82
N ASN A 874 -17.16 39.28 -21.99
CA ASN A 874 -16.03 40.19 -22.13
C ASN A 874 -14.84 39.91 -21.20
N GLY A 875 -14.84 38.78 -20.47
CA GLY A 875 -13.58 38.13 -20.07
C GLY A 875 -13.47 37.62 -18.63
N SER A 876 -12.87 36.43 -18.51
CA SER A 876 -12.03 35.89 -17.42
C SER A 876 -12.52 35.85 -15.95
N GLU A 877 -13.45 36.68 -15.49
CA GLU A 877 -13.93 36.63 -14.11
C GLU A 877 -14.94 35.50 -13.91
N PHE A 878 -14.73 34.67 -12.88
CA PHE A 878 -15.67 33.65 -12.42
C PHE A 878 -16.51 34.22 -11.28
N ARG A 879 -17.83 34.19 -11.44
CA ARG A 879 -18.79 34.67 -10.44
C ARG A 879 -19.57 33.49 -9.87
N GLN A 880 -19.46 33.28 -8.56
CA GLN A 880 -20.09 32.15 -7.87
C GLN A 880 -21.61 32.35 -7.73
N LEU A 881 -22.37 31.27 -7.92
CA LEU A 881 -23.81 31.20 -7.68
C LEU A 881 -24.11 30.66 -6.27
N VAL A 882 -25.30 30.94 -5.77
CA VAL A 882 -25.77 30.54 -4.42
C VAL A 882 -26.83 29.46 -4.55
N TRP A 883 -26.81 28.46 -3.67
CA TRP A 883 -27.86 27.45 -3.60
C TRP A 883 -29.10 28.02 -2.91
N HIS A 884 -30.25 27.87 -3.55
CA HIS A 884 -31.56 28.21 -3.01
C HIS A 884 -32.38 26.92 -2.84
N PRO A 885 -32.57 26.42 -1.60
CA PRO A 885 -33.42 25.26 -1.35
C PRO A 885 -34.85 25.49 -1.85
N SER A 886 -35.49 24.41 -2.31
CA SER A 886 -36.91 24.43 -2.66
C SER A 886 -37.76 24.81 -1.44
N ARG A 887 -38.87 25.50 -1.72
CA ARG A 887 -39.87 25.90 -0.70
C ARG A 887 -41.11 25.01 -0.75
N GLU A 888 -41.08 23.93 -1.54
CA GLU A 888 -42.20 23.00 -1.68
C GLU A 888 -42.33 22.09 -0.44
N PRO A 889 -43.56 21.84 0.07
CA PRO A 889 -43.76 20.98 1.23
C PRO A 889 -43.26 19.54 0.99
N GLY A 890 -42.29 19.10 1.79
CA GLY A 890 -41.71 17.76 1.69
C GLY A 890 -40.46 17.63 0.82
N ALA A 891 -39.98 18.73 0.22
CA ALA A 891 -38.70 18.76 -0.48
C ALA A 891 -37.53 18.43 0.46
N LYS A 892 -36.52 17.70 -0.05
CA LYS A 892 -35.27 17.42 0.67
C LYS A 892 -34.31 18.62 0.59
N PRO A 893 -33.27 18.70 1.44
CA PRO A 893 -32.22 19.72 1.32
C PRO A 893 -31.45 19.70 -0.02
N SER A 894 -31.45 18.56 -0.71
CA SER A 894 -30.89 18.35 -2.06
C SER A 894 -31.72 18.95 -3.20
N ASP A 895 -32.97 19.35 -2.90
CA ASP A 895 -33.97 19.70 -3.89
C ASP A 895 -34.08 21.24 -3.88
N GLY A 896 -33.63 21.88 -4.96
CA GLY A 896 -33.41 23.32 -5.02
C GLY A 896 -32.74 23.75 -6.32
N THR A 897 -32.32 25.01 -6.39
CA THR A 897 -31.74 25.61 -7.60
C THR A 897 -30.57 26.53 -7.29
N TRP A 898 -29.58 26.60 -8.18
CA TRP A 898 -28.52 27.60 -8.11
C TRP A 898 -28.96 28.93 -8.74
N GLY A 899 -28.70 30.05 -8.07
CA GLY A 899 -29.11 31.39 -8.52
C GLY A 899 -28.13 32.52 -8.16
N CYS A 900 -28.46 33.74 -8.57
CA CYS A 900 -27.63 34.93 -8.36
C CYS A 900 -27.63 35.33 -6.86
N PRO A 901 -26.49 35.79 -6.28
CA PRO A 901 -26.44 36.21 -4.87
C PRO A 901 -27.45 37.31 -4.50
N ASN A 902 -27.71 38.25 -5.42
CA ASN A 902 -28.67 39.34 -5.24
C ASN A 902 -30.02 38.92 -5.86
N ALA A 903 -30.90 38.35 -5.04
CA ALA A 903 -32.07 37.62 -5.52
C ALA A 903 -33.24 38.52 -5.97
N ALA A 904 -33.53 38.48 -7.28
CA ALA A 904 -34.81 38.90 -7.86
C ALA A 904 -35.15 38.07 -9.12
N GLN A 905 -34.15 37.53 -9.81
CA GLN A 905 -34.27 36.63 -10.96
C GLN A 905 -33.43 35.37 -10.70
N PRO A 906 -33.95 34.15 -10.92
CA PRO A 906 -33.10 32.97 -11.02
C PRO A 906 -32.32 33.04 -12.35
N TYR A 907 -30.99 32.93 -12.27
CA TYR A 907 -30.20 32.43 -13.38
C TYR A 907 -30.79 31.08 -13.82
N PRO A 908 -30.87 30.74 -15.13
CA PRO A 908 -31.69 29.64 -15.64
C PRO A 908 -31.59 28.38 -14.78
N ALA A 909 -32.75 27.97 -14.24
CA ALA A 909 -32.83 27.31 -12.94
C ALA A 909 -32.16 25.92 -12.91
N MET A 910 -30.90 25.88 -12.46
CA MET A 910 -30.10 24.66 -12.45
C MET A 910 -30.54 23.72 -11.32
N GLN A 911 -31.28 22.67 -11.69
CA GLN A 911 -31.67 21.58 -10.81
C GLN A 911 -30.52 20.59 -10.66
N HIS A 912 -29.78 20.72 -9.55
CA HIS A 912 -28.72 19.82 -9.08
C HIS A 912 -27.58 19.56 -10.09
N SER A 913 -27.79 18.72 -11.11
CA SER A 913 -26.84 18.35 -12.15
C SER A 913 -27.26 18.72 -13.58
N LEU A 914 -28.46 19.26 -13.78
CA LEU A 914 -28.90 19.85 -15.05
C LEU A 914 -28.38 21.30 -15.15
N VAL A 915 -27.48 21.52 -16.10
CA VAL A 915 -26.84 22.80 -16.40
C VAL A 915 -27.47 23.40 -17.66
N HIS A 916 -27.93 24.64 -17.56
CA HIS A 916 -28.38 25.45 -18.69
C HIS A 916 -27.55 26.75 -18.72
N PRO A 917 -26.73 27.00 -19.77
CA PRO A 917 -26.08 28.29 -19.95
C PRO A 917 -27.13 29.38 -20.26
N CYS A 918 -26.74 30.67 -20.27
CA CYS A 918 -27.72 31.75 -20.36
C CYS A 918 -27.48 32.71 -21.53
N THR A 919 -28.53 32.91 -22.33
CA THR A 919 -28.66 33.90 -23.41
C THR A 919 -30.04 34.52 -23.31
N ALA A 920 -30.12 35.85 -23.34
CA ALA A 920 -31.36 36.60 -23.23
C ALA A 920 -31.25 37.95 -23.97
N THR A 921 -32.34 38.37 -24.62
CA THR A 921 -32.45 39.67 -25.29
C THR A 921 -32.53 40.86 -24.32
N ALA A 922 -32.66 40.59 -23.01
CA ALA A 922 -32.55 41.54 -21.92
C ALA A 922 -31.57 41.02 -20.84
N GLN A 923 -31.21 41.84 -19.85
CA GLN A 923 -30.19 41.54 -18.83
C GLN A 923 -30.63 40.54 -17.73
N ILE A 924 -31.19 39.40 -18.12
CA ILE A 924 -31.81 38.40 -17.22
C ILE A 924 -30.76 37.42 -16.65
N CYS A 925 -29.60 37.26 -17.30
CA CYS A 925 -28.53 36.35 -16.89
C CYS A 925 -27.68 36.93 -15.75
N CYS A 926 -28.25 37.07 -14.55
CA CYS A 926 -27.65 37.81 -13.41
C CYS A 926 -27.21 39.24 -13.78
N GLY A 927 -28.02 39.98 -14.56
CA GLY A 927 -27.67 41.32 -15.04
C GLY A 927 -26.87 41.35 -16.35
N LEU A 928 -26.66 40.20 -17.00
CA LEU A 928 -26.01 40.08 -18.31
C LEU A 928 -27.03 39.64 -19.38
N SER A 929 -26.74 39.95 -20.64
CA SER A 929 -27.48 39.44 -21.81
C SER A 929 -27.02 38.05 -22.25
N ARG A 930 -25.77 37.69 -21.96
CA ARG A 930 -25.21 36.35 -22.17
C ARG A 930 -24.21 36.05 -21.07
N ALA A 931 -24.17 34.78 -20.66
CA ALA A 931 -23.27 34.28 -19.66
C ALA A 931 -23.00 32.78 -19.87
N ALA A 932 -21.72 32.44 -19.94
CA ALA A 932 -21.27 31.05 -19.97
C ALA A 932 -21.38 30.46 -18.56
N PHE A 933 -21.96 29.28 -18.43
CA PHE A 933 -21.90 28.54 -17.17
C PHE A 933 -20.46 28.12 -16.89
N THR A 934 -20.07 28.03 -15.62
CA THR A 934 -18.80 27.43 -15.22
C THR A 934 -18.98 26.60 -13.95
N LEU A 935 -18.70 25.31 -14.06
CA LEU A 935 -18.36 24.48 -12.91
C LEU A 935 -16.85 24.56 -12.72
N ARG A 936 -16.41 24.98 -11.54
CA ARG A 936 -15.00 25.14 -11.19
C ARG A 936 -14.60 24.07 -10.19
N PHE A 937 -13.47 23.41 -10.44
CA PHE A 937 -12.74 22.65 -9.43
C PHE A 937 -11.51 23.42 -8.98
N GLN A 938 -11.40 23.73 -7.69
CA GLN A 938 -10.17 24.19 -7.08
C GLN A 938 -9.51 23.03 -6.34
N SER A 939 -8.32 22.63 -6.78
CA SER A 939 -7.63 21.47 -6.25
C SER A 939 -7.14 21.69 -4.82
N PHE A 940 -7.55 20.79 -3.93
CA PHE A 940 -7.04 20.69 -2.56
C PHE A 940 -5.93 19.62 -2.40
N PHE A 941 -5.56 18.91 -3.48
CA PHE A 941 -4.56 17.85 -3.47
C PHE A 941 -3.45 18.09 -4.50
N ALA A 942 -2.36 17.34 -4.39
CA ALA A 942 -1.29 17.35 -5.39
C ALA A 942 -1.05 15.93 -5.93
N ALA A 943 -1.03 15.80 -7.26
CA ALA A 943 -0.70 14.57 -7.95
C ALA A 943 0.09 14.88 -9.25
N PRO A 944 1.28 14.28 -9.46
CA PRO A 944 2.12 14.57 -10.63
C PRO A 944 1.46 14.09 -11.94
N LYS A 945 0.50 13.16 -11.81
CA LYS A 945 -0.54 12.86 -12.77
C LYS A 945 -1.86 12.83 -11.98
N ALA A 946 -2.86 13.57 -12.41
CA ALA A 946 -4.25 13.42 -12.00
C ALA A 946 -5.05 13.02 -13.24
N MET A 947 -5.99 12.09 -13.10
CA MET A 947 -6.92 11.70 -14.15
C MET A 947 -8.29 12.30 -13.85
N LEU A 948 -8.71 13.22 -14.69
CA LEU A 948 -10.07 13.74 -14.75
C LEU A 948 -10.92 12.78 -15.61
N LEU A 949 -12.02 12.28 -15.05
CA LEU A 949 -13.02 11.49 -15.75
C LEU A 949 -14.37 12.22 -15.65
N MET A 950 -14.92 12.65 -16.79
CA MET A 950 -16.23 13.31 -16.88
C MET A 950 -17.18 12.47 -17.73
N ALA A 951 -18.41 12.28 -17.25
CA ALA A 951 -19.52 11.74 -18.02
C ALA A 951 -20.65 12.77 -18.06
N TYR A 952 -21.14 13.09 -19.25
CA TYR A 952 -22.21 14.07 -19.42
C TYR A 952 -23.14 13.70 -20.58
N ASP A 953 -24.42 13.97 -20.41
CA ASP A 953 -25.42 13.95 -21.47
C ASP A 953 -25.62 15.39 -21.96
N MET A 954 -25.93 15.57 -23.24
CA MET A 954 -26.04 16.91 -23.84
C MET A 954 -27.21 16.98 -24.80
N TRP A 955 -27.93 18.10 -24.74
CA TRP A 955 -29.18 18.38 -25.43
C TRP A 955 -29.02 19.66 -26.27
N PRO A 956 -28.44 19.62 -27.48
CA PRO A 956 -28.39 20.76 -28.39
C PRO A 956 -29.60 20.68 -29.34
N ILE A 957 -30.76 21.13 -28.88
CA ILE A 957 -32.07 20.88 -29.52
C ILE A 957 -32.49 22.07 -30.40
N CYS A 958 -32.12 23.29 -30.07
CA CYS A 958 -32.51 24.48 -30.82
C CYS A 958 -31.35 25.48 -31.00
N GLY A 959 -31.63 26.61 -31.65
CA GLY A 959 -30.67 27.70 -31.71
C GLY A 959 -29.45 27.45 -32.61
N ASP A 960 -28.31 28.06 -32.27
CA ASP A 960 -27.01 27.86 -32.92
C ASP A 960 -26.03 26.98 -32.11
N GLY A 961 -26.51 26.33 -31.03
CA GLY A 961 -25.79 25.33 -30.23
C GLY A 961 -24.89 25.91 -29.13
N LEU A 962 -23.93 25.11 -28.65
CA LEU A 962 -23.02 25.48 -27.55
C LEU A 962 -21.58 24.99 -27.76
N THR A 963 -20.65 25.48 -26.93
CA THR A 963 -19.28 24.99 -26.84
C THR A 963 -18.94 24.60 -25.40
N LEU A 964 -18.47 23.37 -25.21
CA LEU A 964 -17.88 22.90 -23.95
C LEU A 964 -16.37 23.14 -23.97
N GLN A 965 -15.80 23.73 -22.92
CA GLN A 965 -14.37 23.85 -22.72
C GLN A 965 -13.94 23.33 -21.34
N ILE A 966 -12.70 22.82 -21.26
CA ILE A 966 -12.01 22.49 -20.01
C ILE A 966 -10.69 23.25 -20.00
N GLN A 967 -10.47 24.07 -18.97
CA GLN A 967 -9.29 24.93 -18.83
C GLN A 967 -8.57 24.69 -17.50
N HIS A 968 -7.24 24.59 -17.49
CA HIS A 968 -6.42 24.44 -16.27
C HIS A 968 -5.60 25.71 -16.02
N THR A 969 -5.81 26.33 -14.87
CA THR A 969 -5.02 27.49 -14.39
C THR A 969 -4.16 27.05 -13.22
N LYS A 970 -2.84 27.11 -13.38
CA LYS A 970 -1.88 26.71 -12.35
C LYS A 970 -1.86 27.73 -11.20
N ALA A 971 -1.65 27.29 -9.97
CA ALA A 971 -1.66 28.14 -8.78
C ALA A 971 -0.69 29.33 -8.92
N GLY A 972 -1.22 30.56 -8.93
CA GLY A 972 -0.43 31.79 -9.12
C GLY A 972 -0.15 32.17 -10.59
N SER A 973 -0.66 31.43 -11.57
CA SER A 973 -0.73 31.86 -12.97
C SER A 973 -1.95 32.77 -13.18
N ALA A 974 -1.78 33.80 -14.02
CA ALA A 974 -2.90 34.60 -14.53
C ALA A 974 -3.49 34.04 -15.85
N ALA A 975 -2.78 33.11 -16.51
CA ALA A 975 -3.16 32.56 -17.80
C ALA A 975 -3.69 31.10 -17.65
N PRO A 976 -4.90 30.79 -18.18
CA PRO A 976 -5.41 29.43 -18.28
C PRO A 976 -4.86 28.69 -19.50
N GLU A 977 -4.67 27.37 -19.36
CA GLU A 977 -4.31 26.44 -20.42
C GLU A 977 -5.56 25.67 -20.87
N VAL A 978 -5.97 25.79 -22.14
CA VAL A 978 -7.16 25.10 -22.66
C VAL A 978 -6.81 23.63 -22.92
N LEU A 979 -7.27 22.73 -22.05
CA LEU A 979 -7.05 21.29 -22.16
C LEU A 979 -7.99 20.63 -23.18
N MET A 980 -9.21 21.18 -23.32
CA MET A 980 -10.23 20.66 -24.23
C MET A 980 -11.16 21.80 -24.67
N SER A 981 -11.55 21.79 -25.93
CA SER A 981 -12.64 22.63 -26.46
C SER A 981 -13.38 21.84 -27.52
N ARG A 982 -14.71 21.75 -27.39
CA ARG A 982 -15.57 20.98 -28.28
C ARG A 982 -16.86 21.77 -28.57
N ARG A 983 -16.98 22.25 -29.80
CA ARG A 983 -18.21 22.86 -30.31
C ARG A 983 -19.24 21.77 -30.61
N HIS A 984 -20.48 22.01 -30.24
CA HIS A 984 -21.62 21.13 -30.46
C HIS A 984 -22.73 21.90 -31.19
N PRO A 985 -22.96 21.60 -32.48
CA PRO A 985 -24.05 22.23 -33.24
C PRO A 985 -25.43 21.69 -32.81
N PRO A 986 -26.52 22.40 -33.13
CA PRO A 986 -27.88 21.89 -32.94
C PRO A 986 -28.08 20.60 -33.74
N GLY A 987 -28.80 19.63 -33.16
CA GLY A 987 -29.03 18.30 -33.72
C GLY A 987 -30.50 17.91 -33.72
N SER A 988 -30.96 17.26 -34.79
CA SER A 988 -32.36 16.81 -34.97
C SER A 988 -32.70 15.54 -34.18
N HIS A 989 -32.25 15.44 -32.93
CA HIS A 989 -32.39 14.25 -32.09
C HIS A 989 -33.17 14.55 -30.81
N GLU A 990 -34.34 13.94 -30.66
CA GLU A 990 -35.21 14.06 -29.47
C GLU A 990 -34.62 13.47 -28.18
N LYS A 991 -33.37 12.99 -28.19
CA LYS A 991 -32.75 12.25 -27.08
C LYS A 991 -31.27 12.59 -26.91
N PRO A 992 -30.78 12.73 -25.66
CA PRO A 992 -29.36 12.97 -25.39
C PRO A 992 -28.45 11.88 -25.93
N GLN A 993 -27.21 12.27 -26.27
CA GLN A 993 -26.10 11.35 -26.42
C GLN A 993 -25.11 11.49 -25.25
N ARG A 994 -24.82 10.38 -24.58
CA ARG A 994 -23.84 10.34 -23.48
C ARG A 994 -22.43 10.44 -24.01
N GLN A 995 -21.70 11.44 -23.54
CA GLN A 995 -20.29 11.67 -23.80
C GLN A 995 -19.45 11.27 -22.58
N LYS A 996 -18.20 10.88 -22.85
CA LYS A 996 -17.16 10.69 -21.84
C LYS A 996 -15.90 11.46 -22.24
N VAL A 997 -15.21 11.99 -21.23
CA VAL A 997 -13.92 12.68 -21.38
C VAL A 997 -12.97 12.13 -20.32
N GLU A 998 -11.79 11.73 -20.74
CA GLU A 998 -10.67 11.37 -19.86
C GLU A 998 -9.51 12.32 -20.19
N LEU A 999 -8.96 12.99 -19.17
CA LEU A 999 -7.79 13.87 -19.32
C LEU A 999 -6.78 13.60 -18.20
N LYS A 1000 -5.51 13.43 -18.56
CA LYS A 1000 -4.41 13.23 -17.61
C LYS A 1000 -3.54 14.49 -17.56
N MET A 1001 -3.48 15.14 -16.40
CA MET A 1001 -2.83 16.44 -16.19
C MET A 1001 -2.04 16.46 -14.87
N PRO A 1002 -0.90 17.18 -14.76
CA PRO A 1002 -0.26 17.42 -13.47
C PRO A 1002 -1.10 18.42 -12.67
N LEU A 1003 -1.37 18.12 -11.39
CA LEU A 1003 -2.26 18.93 -10.54
C LEU A 1003 -1.60 19.24 -9.19
N HIS A 1004 -1.67 20.50 -8.77
CA HIS A 1004 -1.11 20.99 -7.51
C HIS A 1004 -2.19 21.57 -6.60
N VAL A 1005 -1.89 21.69 -5.29
CA VAL A 1005 -2.78 22.38 -4.35
C VAL A 1005 -2.91 23.85 -4.76
N GLY A 1006 -4.15 24.30 -4.97
CA GLY A 1006 -4.48 25.65 -5.44
C GLY A 1006 -4.62 25.79 -6.96
N ASP A 1007 -4.31 24.75 -7.75
CA ASP A 1007 -4.64 24.74 -9.20
C ASP A 1007 -6.16 24.78 -9.40
N VAL A 1008 -6.62 25.39 -10.48
CA VAL A 1008 -8.03 25.52 -10.85
C VAL A 1008 -8.28 24.82 -12.18
N VAL A 1009 -9.32 23.98 -12.25
CA VAL A 1009 -9.83 23.40 -13.50
C VAL A 1009 -11.27 23.88 -13.72
N ASP A 1010 -11.48 24.68 -14.75
CA ASP A 1010 -12.78 25.25 -15.10
C ASP A 1010 -13.43 24.48 -16.26
N PHE A 1011 -14.69 24.12 -16.06
CA PHE A 1011 -15.55 23.41 -17.00
C PHE A 1011 -16.63 24.38 -17.47
N ILE A 1012 -16.40 24.94 -18.65
CA ILE A 1012 -17.15 26.10 -19.16
C ILE A 1012 -18.12 25.61 -20.23
N VAL A 1013 -19.41 25.89 -20.05
CA VAL A 1013 -20.44 25.67 -21.08
C VAL A 1013 -20.82 27.05 -21.62
N ASP A 1014 -20.27 27.38 -22.78
CA ASP A 1014 -20.46 28.66 -23.47
C ASP A 1014 -21.62 28.53 -24.48
N PRO A 1015 -22.74 29.26 -24.30
CA PRO A 1015 -23.83 29.26 -25.28
C PRO A 1015 -23.39 30.06 -26.52
N HIS A 1016 -23.87 29.75 -27.71
CA HIS A 1016 -23.66 30.63 -28.86
C HIS A 1016 -24.63 31.84 -28.83
N THR A 1017 -25.10 32.34 -29.98
CA THR A 1017 -25.75 33.66 -30.06
C THR A 1017 -27.27 33.65 -29.93
N ASN A 1018 -27.93 32.50 -30.15
CA ASN A 1018 -29.37 32.37 -30.17
C ASN A 1018 -29.76 30.98 -29.65
N MET A 1019 -30.26 30.87 -28.41
CA MET A 1019 -30.42 29.58 -27.72
C MET A 1019 -31.49 29.67 -26.63
N ASP A 1020 -32.54 28.82 -26.72
CA ASP A 1020 -33.72 28.85 -25.85
C ASP A 1020 -33.94 27.57 -25.02
N CYS A 1021 -33.31 26.43 -25.39
CA CYS A 1021 -33.62 25.11 -24.79
C CYS A 1021 -32.41 24.18 -24.59
N ASP A 1022 -31.18 24.64 -24.84
CA ASP A 1022 -30.01 23.77 -24.87
C ASP A 1022 -29.35 23.59 -23.49
N GLY A 1023 -28.94 22.36 -23.17
CA GLY A 1023 -28.40 22.03 -21.86
C GLY A 1023 -27.38 20.89 -21.82
N VAL A 1024 -26.66 20.82 -20.70
CA VAL A 1024 -25.73 19.75 -20.34
C VAL A 1024 -26.20 19.13 -19.03
N TYR A 1025 -26.41 17.83 -18.99
CA TYR A 1025 -26.67 17.09 -17.76
C TYR A 1025 -25.38 16.37 -17.35
N ILE A 1026 -24.76 16.80 -16.25
CA ILE A 1026 -23.53 16.16 -15.76
C ILE A 1026 -23.92 14.89 -15.03
N VAL A 1027 -23.51 13.74 -15.58
CA VAL A 1027 -23.84 12.41 -15.03
C VAL A 1027 -22.95 12.11 -13.83
N ASP A 1028 -21.65 12.39 -13.96
CA ASP A 1028 -20.69 12.53 -12.87
C ASP A 1028 -19.41 13.18 -13.39
N MET A 1029 -18.61 13.74 -12.48
CA MET A 1029 -17.28 14.25 -12.79
C MET A 1029 -16.31 14.03 -11.64
N GLN A 1030 -15.24 13.29 -11.93
CA GLN A 1030 -14.34 12.70 -10.95
C GLN A 1030 -12.90 13.14 -11.19
N PHE A 1031 -12.18 13.46 -10.11
CA PHE A 1031 -10.72 13.64 -10.14
C PHE A 1031 -10.05 12.51 -9.37
N TRP A 1032 -9.22 11.74 -10.07
CA TRP A 1032 -8.46 10.62 -9.53
C TRP A 1032 -6.97 11.00 -9.38
N PRO A 1033 -6.35 10.80 -8.20
CA PRO A 1033 -4.91 10.93 -8.05
C PRO A 1033 -4.23 9.69 -8.66
N ASP A 1034 -3.60 9.82 -9.83
CA ASP A 1034 -2.89 8.72 -10.46
C ASP A 1034 -1.58 8.45 -9.70
N SER A 1035 -1.44 7.21 -9.21
CA SER A 1035 -0.28 6.74 -8.45
C SER A 1035 0.98 6.58 -9.31
N GLY A 1036 0.82 6.56 -10.64
CA GLY A 1036 1.87 6.58 -11.65
C GLY A 1036 1.80 5.44 -12.67
N ASP A 1037 1.02 4.38 -12.40
CA ASP A 1037 0.91 3.16 -13.22
C ASP A 1037 -0.37 3.18 -14.07
N THR A 1038 -0.25 2.92 -15.37
CA THR A 1038 -1.37 3.03 -16.32
C THR A 1038 -2.44 1.95 -16.15
N ARG A 1039 -2.17 0.89 -15.37
CA ARG A 1039 -2.99 -0.33 -15.34
C ARG A 1039 -4.14 -0.33 -14.34
N THR A 1040 -4.29 0.69 -13.49
CA THR A 1040 -5.46 0.79 -12.58
C THR A 1040 -6.78 1.10 -13.29
N TRP A 1041 -6.79 1.21 -14.63
CA TRP A 1041 -7.92 1.66 -15.45
C TRP A 1041 -8.29 0.71 -16.60
N GLU A 1042 -7.60 -0.42 -16.76
CA GLU A 1042 -7.79 -1.37 -17.89
C GLU A 1042 -8.45 -2.70 -17.47
N SER A 1043 -9.18 -2.71 -16.35
CA SER A 1043 -9.93 -3.86 -15.81
C SER A 1043 -11.38 -3.93 -16.29
#